data_AF-A0A928CZ60-F1
#
_entry.id   AF-A0A928CZ60-F1
#
_cell.length_a   1.000
_cell.length_b   1.000
_cell.length_c   1.000
_cell.angle_alpha   90.00
_cell.angle_beta   90.00
_cell.angle_gamma   90.00
#
_symmetry.space_group_name_H-M   'P 1'
#
loop_
_entity.id
_entity.type
_entity.pdbx_description
1 polymer ?
#
loop_
_entity_poly.entity_id
_entity_poly.type
_entity_poly.pdbx_seq_one_letter_code
_entity_poly.pdbx_strand_id
1 'polypeptide(L)'
;MNKAILIVICDFLVSAMLTMMTGMVPGHSGGTGVGLDESTTKVLLSELNRRQIELEVMRAKLMEAFARTGSTPEQEAELRKITEELAKNLVQQDKLRSQLALPPGDAVDSKELKIRLEEEEQRRKELELTLADTQKDLAAKIQLLADNSIELRDKERDNAVLNFELKRTRHSLEKTGEALDNTRRDLLKEQDRHGITQEKLAASEAARDAAVASAALSSADAVKARRELGVVQKELLDETRSHSETKSRLAAAEVEKNAAAASAEAAGKALAAANTELENTRQQRDAARNAGSEAQTRLASAQSDLRTLQRDLSNSCRDLQSLENSNSKMEGEVNKLNLKLVKVESVVNTREKDLAELRDELNRERQKLLVERLKRQDAETRTAMTESAYKELVEHNSKTQQENTRLVQENARIAAEKASEKNNPADTPSPELAILAPVTVFERYSGSLLRVENLITEKKLFGERGQKLASFYPAVDFGNNRIMITGASHRFAGDWLDALKFIDVNKVEINFASFYDNKLTPVSGNMLISRNMPHIAGFPVQLPKTCQPIKPLTFSELRKRGIEELYLFKCDVPDAQTKLTGRVSLSADPESPAIFIRNSGMSIKAAYGDLVLTAQGEFVGIVAGAVKVDNANIANAVKVPLVNDVAKMWEQPWMIPLDKNPQEDFYSSFANKMREFRSNVKSRYE
;
A
#
# COMPACT_ATOMS: atom_id res chain seq x y z
N MET A 1 56.77 -108.41 101.02
CA MET A 1 56.79 -108.64 99.55
C MET A 1 55.36 -108.75 99.03
N ASN A 2 55.14 -108.33 97.77
CA ASN A 2 54.13 -108.84 96.83
C ASN A 2 52.67 -109.01 97.32
N LYS A 3 52.02 -107.92 97.76
CA LYS A 3 50.55 -107.91 97.96
C LYS A 3 49.78 -108.41 96.73
N ALA A 4 50.22 -108.04 95.51
CA ALA A 4 49.58 -108.46 94.27
C ALA A 4 49.56 -109.98 94.06
N ILE A 5 50.64 -110.70 94.39
CA ILE A 5 50.70 -112.17 94.21
C ILE A 5 49.84 -112.86 95.28
N LEU A 6 49.81 -112.36 96.51
CA LEU A 6 48.95 -112.92 97.56
C LEU A 6 47.46 -112.75 97.19
N ILE A 7 47.07 -111.58 96.65
CA ILE A 7 45.70 -111.34 96.16
C ILE A 7 45.36 -112.30 95.02
N VAL A 8 46.22 -112.45 94.00
CA VAL A 8 45.97 -113.36 92.87
C VAL A 8 45.87 -114.82 93.30
N ILE A 9 46.65 -115.28 94.29
CA ILE A 9 46.54 -116.65 94.82
C ILE A 9 45.24 -116.83 95.62
N CYS A 10 44.81 -115.82 96.39
CA CYS A 10 43.51 -115.83 97.07
C CYS A 10 42.34 -115.83 96.07
N ASP A 11 42.38 -114.99 95.03
CA ASP A 11 41.36 -114.97 93.97
C ASP A 11 41.31 -116.29 93.21
N PHE A 12 42.44 -116.94 92.94
CA PHE A 12 42.47 -118.23 92.26
C PHE A 12 41.89 -119.35 93.14
N LEU A 13 42.14 -119.33 94.46
CA LEU A 13 41.54 -120.27 95.42
C LEU A 13 40.04 -120.04 95.61
N VAL A 14 39.60 -118.77 95.72
CA VAL A 14 38.18 -118.41 95.82
C VAL A 14 37.44 -118.76 94.52
N SER A 15 38.04 -118.49 93.36
CA SER A 15 37.50 -118.89 92.05
C SER A 15 37.43 -120.41 91.90
N ALA A 16 38.44 -121.15 92.36
CA ALA A 16 38.41 -122.62 92.35
C ALA A 16 37.31 -123.18 93.25
N MET A 17 37.10 -122.63 94.45
CA MET A 17 35.98 -123.00 95.33
C MET A 17 34.62 -122.69 94.70
N LEU A 18 34.43 -121.48 94.14
CA LEU A 18 33.19 -121.11 93.45
C LEU A 18 32.92 -121.98 92.21
N THR A 19 33.95 -122.37 91.47
CA THR A 19 33.83 -123.24 90.29
C THR A 19 33.51 -124.69 90.70
N MET A 20 34.07 -125.19 91.81
CA MET A 20 33.67 -126.51 92.35
C MET A 20 32.27 -126.53 92.96
N MET A 21 31.72 -125.40 93.40
CA MET A 21 30.34 -125.31 93.91
C MET A 21 29.26 -125.01 92.85
N THR A 22 29.62 -124.89 91.57
CA THR A 22 28.68 -124.52 90.48
C THR A 22 28.62 -125.50 89.31
N GLY A 23 29.17 -126.71 89.47
CA GLY A 23 28.99 -127.82 88.53
C GLY A 23 27.68 -128.59 88.74
N MET A 24 27.07 -129.02 87.63
CA MET A 24 25.82 -129.83 87.53
C MET A 24 24.53 -129.08 87.95
N VAL A 25 23.74 -128.54 87.01
CA VAL A 25 22.81 -129.20 86.05
C VAL A 25 21.37 -129.33 86.60
N PRO A 26 20.31 -129.04 85.82
CA PRO A 26 18.96 -128.90 86.37
C PRO A 26 18.22 -130.24 86.55
N GLY A 27 17.31 -130.25 87.53
CA GLY A 27 16.06 -131.03 87.43
C GLY A 27 16.16 -132.55 87.57
N HIS A 28 16.40 -133.03 88.78
CA HIS A 28 15.84 -134.31 89.25
C HIS A 28 15.17 -134.09 90.62
N SER A 29 13.97 -134.62 90.79
CA SER A 29 13.16 -134.51 92.00
C SER A 29 13.54 -135.58 93.02
N GLY A 30 14.04 -135.20 94.19
CA GLY A 30 14.44 -136.16 95.23
C GLY A 30 15.25 -135.51 96.36
N GLY A 31 14.68 -134.50 97.02
CA GLY A 31 15.39 -133.69 97.99
C GLY A 31 15.43 -134.27 99.41
N THR A 32 16.39 -135.13 99.72
CA THR A 32 16.99 -135.22 101.07
C THR A 32 18.40 -134.64 101.05
N GLY A 33 18.53 -133.42 100.50
CA GLY A 33 19.75 -132.62 100.60
C GLY A 33 19.87 -132.03 101.99
N VAL A 34 21.08 -132.02 102.54
CA VAL A 34 21.40 -131.56 103.91
C VAL A 34 20.78 -130.19 104.18
N GLY A 35 19.95 -130.11 105.22
CA GLY A 35 19.36 -128.85 105.66
C GLY A 35 20.43 -127.87 106.13
N LEU A 36 20.35 -126.62 105.66
CA LEU A 36 21.16 -125.53 106.21
C LEU A 36 20.73 -125.29 107.65
N ASP A 37 21.70 -125.30 108.57
CA ASP A 37 21.44 -125.10 109.99
C ASP A 37 20.66 -123.80 110.25
N GLU A 38 19.82 -123.78 111.30
CA GLU A 38 18.90 -122.68 111.58
C GLU A 38 19.65 -121.34 111.74
N SER A 39 20.86 -121.40 112.33
CA SER A 39 21.78 -120.27 112.44
C SER A 39 22.19 -119.71 111.07
N THR A 40 22.52 -120.58 110.12
CA THR A 40 23.00 -120.23 108.78
C THR A 40 21.86 -119.70 107.92
N THR A 41 20.69 -120.32 108.01
CA THR A 41 19.45 -119.88 107.34
C THR A 41 19.04 -118.49 107.81
N LYS A 42 19.14 -118.19 109.11
CA LYS A 42 18.90 -116.84 109.67
C LYS A 42 19.93 -115.80 109.20
N VAL A 43 21.21 -116.14 109.14
CA VAL A 43 22.26 -115.24 108.62
C VAL A 43 22.02 -114.91 107.15
N LEU A 44 21.72 -115.90 106.30
CA LEU A 44 21.38 -115.69 104.89
C LEU A 44 20.16 -114.77 104.73
N LEU A 45 19.11 -114.96 105.53
CA LEU A 45 17.94 -114.08 105.56
C LEU A 45 18.32 -112.63 105.93
N SER A 46 19.22 -112.42 106.90
CA SER A 46 19.66 -111.08 107.29
C SER A 46 20.47 -110.35 106.19
N GLU A 47 21.30 -111.08 105.44
CA GLU A 47 22.11 -110.51 104.36
C GLU A 47 21.28 -110.26 103.08
N LEU A 48 20.28 -111.09 102.80
CA LEU A 48 19.28 -110.85 101.76
C LEU A 48 18.43 -109.61 102.09
N ASN A 49 17.99 -109.44 103.34
CA ASN A 49 17.33 -108.22 103.80
C ASN A 49 18.23 -106.98 103.60
N ARG A 50 19.53 -107.07 103.93
CA ARG A 50 20.48 -105.96 103.74
C ARG A 50 20.60 -105.57 102.27
N ARG A 51 20.75 -106.54 101.37
CA ARG A 51 20.75 -106.32 99.91
C ARG A 51 19.43 -105.76 99.39
N GLN A 52 18.29 -106.14 99.97
CA GLN A 52 16.97 -105.60 99.60
C GLN A 52 16.93 -104.09 99.88
N ILE A 53 17.33 -103.67 101.09
CA ILE A 53 17.38 -102.26 101.49
C ILE A 53 18.35 -101.47 100.58
N GLU A 54 19.51 -102.04 100.26
CA GLU A 54 20.49 -101.42 99.35
C GLU A 54 19.91 -101.21 97.93
N LEU A 55 19.22 -102.22 97.37
CA LEU A 55 18.54 -102.14 96.07
C LEU A 55 17.35 -101.14 96.08
N GLU A 56 16.55 -101.11 97.15
CA GLU A 56 15.45 -100.16 97.31
C GLU A 56 15.94 -98.71 97.39
N VAL A 57 17.04 -98.45 98.11
CA VAL A 57 17.67 -97.12 98.18
C VAL A 57 18.25 -96.70 96.82
N MET A 58 18.85 -97.61 96.06
CA MET A 58 19.32 -97.31 94.69
C MET A 58 18.16 -97.03 93.73
N ARG A 59 17.08 -97.81 93.81
CA ARG A 59 15.84 -97.59 93.03
C ARG A 59 15.22 -96.23 93.35
N ALA A 60 15.14 -95.85 94.63
CA ALA A 60 14.59 -94.56 95.06
C ALA A 60 15.40 -93.37 94.49
N LYS A 61 16.73 -93.44 94.52
CA LYS A 61 17.61 -92.41 93.96
C LYS A 61 17.45 -92.24 92.45
N LEU A 62 17.30 -93.33 91.70
CA LEU A 62 17.01 -93.26 90.26
C LEU A 62 15.63 -92.64 89.98
N MET A 63 14.60 -92.99 90.76
CA MET A 63 13.26 -92.36 90.64
C MET A 63 13.29 -90.86 90.96
N GLU A 64 14.09 -90.42 91.94
CA GLU A 64 14.30 -89.00 92.24
C GLU A 64 15.07 -88.27 91.11
N ALA A 65 16.01 -88.94 90.45
CA ALA A 65 16.70 -88.41 89.27
C ALA A 65 15.76 -88.24 88.06
N PHE A 66 14.96 -89.26 87.73
CA PHE A 66 13.95 -89.20 86.67
C PHE A 66 12.99 -88.02 86.84
N ALA A 67 12.55 -87.76 88.08
CA ALA A 67 11.67 -86.63 88.40
C ALA A 67 12.33 -85.24 88.25
N ARG A 68 13.66 -85.16 88.15
CA ARG A 68 14.41 -83.89 88.01
C ARG A 68 14.95 -83.63 86.60
N THR A 69 15.40 -84.65 85.88
CA THR A 69 16.09 -84.49 84.59
C THR A 69 15.33 -85.05 83.39
N GLY A 70 14.21 -85.75 83.60
CA GLY A 70 13.58 -86.56 82.55
C GLY A 70 14.31 -87.89 82.33
N SER A 71 13.76 -88.73 81.46
CA SER A 71 14.26 -90.09 81.24
C SER A 71 15.41 -90.15 80.23
N THR A 72 16.47 -90.90 80.57
CA THR A 72 17.51 -91.32 79.63
C THR A 72 17.49 -92.85 79.49
N PRO A 73 17.79 -93.42 78.31
CA PRO A 73 17.68 -94.87 78.07
C PRO A 73 18.66 -95.69 78.91
N GLU A 74 19.77 -95.10 79.35
CA GLU A 74 20.75 -95.74 80.24
C GLU A 74 20.18 -95.90 81.66
N GLN A 75 19.57 -94.84 82.20
CA GLN A 75 18.91 -94.88 83.51
C GLN A 75 17.70 -95.85 83.51
N GLU A 76 16.95 -95.96 82.41
CA GLU A 76 15.89 -96.96 82.30
C GLU A 76 16.43 -98.40 82.33
N ALA A 77 17.58 -98.65 81.70
CA ALA A 77 18.24 -99.95 81.72
C ALA A 77 18.76 -100.31 83.12
N GLU A 78 19.30 -99.34 83.87
CA GLU A 78 19.70 -99.54 85.28
C GLU A 78 18.50 -99.80 86.19
N LEU A 79 17.42 -99.02 86.05
CA LEU A 79 16.20 -99.22 86.85
C LEU A 79 15.63 -100.64 86.65
N ARG A 80 15.59 -101.13 85.40
CA ARG A 80 15.14 -102.50 85.07
C ARG A 80 16.00 -103.56 85.76
N LYS A 81 17.33 -103.47 85.68
CA LYS A 81 18.26 -104.40 86.35
C LYS A 81 18.01 -104.43 87.87
N ILE A 82 17.90 -103.27 88.51
CA ILE A 82 17.65 -103.17 89.95
C ILE A 82 16.30 -103.83 90.32
N THR A 83 15.24 -103.62 89.54
CA THR A 83 13.96 -104.33 89.79
C THR A 83 14.05 -105.85 89.58
N GLU A 84 14.84 -106.33 88.62
CA GLU A 84 15.07 -107.76 88.45
C GLU A 84 15.85 -108.38 89.62
N GLU A 85 16.88 -107.70 90.12
CA GLU A 85 17.68 -108.18 91.26
C GLU A 85 16.87 -108.18 92.56
N LEU A 86 16.04 -107.16 92.77
CA LEU A 86 15.11 -107.07 93.91
C LEU A 86 14.08 -108.21 93.86
N ALA A 87 13.51 -108.50 92.69
CA ALA A 87 12.61 -109.65 92.50
C ALA A 87 13.30 -111.00 92.75
N LYS A 88 14.54 -111.19 92.27
CA LYS A 88 15.34 -112.41 92.53
C LYS A 88 15.66 -112.58 94.02
N ASN A 89 15.91 -111.48 94.74
CA ASN A 89 16.16 -111.45 96.18
C ASN A 89 14.91 -111.88 96.98
N LEU A 90 13.74 -111.30 96.70
CA LEU A 90 12.47 -111.66 97.35
C LEU A 90 12.13 -113.16 97.19
N VAL A 91 12.31 -113.73 95.99
CA VAL A 91 12.08 -115.17 95.75
C VAL A 91 13.04 -116.06 96.56
N GLN A 92 14.27 -115.61 96.82
CA GLN A 92 15.19 -116.33 97.72
C GLN A 92 14.79 -116.17 99.19
N GLN A 93 14.35 -114.98 99.61
CA GLN A 93 13.87 -114.68 100.95
C GLN A 93 12.67 -115.57 101.31
N ASP A 94 11.66 -115.69 100.44
CA ASP A 94 10.47 -116.51 100.67
C ASP A 94 10.77 -118.02 100.62
N LYS A 95 11.75 -118.45 99.81
CA LYS A 95 12.22 -119.84 99.81
C LYS A 95 12.91 -120.23 101.12
N LEU A 96 13.64 -119.31 101.76
CA LEU A 96 14.25 -119.55 103.07
C LEU A 96 13.22 -119.43 104.22
N ARG A 97 12.25 -118.52 104.12
CA ARG A 97 11.14 -118.40 105.09
C ARG A 97 10.25 -119.64 105.12
N SER A 98 9.89 -120.17 103.96
CA SER A 98 9.08 -121.41 103.86
C SER A 98 9.82 -122.65 104.39
N GLN A 99 11.16 -122.67 104.33
CA GLN A 99 11.98 -123.70 104.98
C GLN A 99 12.06 -123.55 106.50
N LEU A 100 11.85 -122.35 107.05
CA LEU A 100 11.87 -122.07 108.49
C LEU A 100 10.51 -122.32 109.19
N ALA A 101 9.44 -122.62 108.43
CA ALA A 101 8.05 -122.56 108.90
C ALA A 101 7.38 -123.94 109.13
N LEU A 102 8.14 -125.04 109.13
CA LEU A 102 7.63 -126.41 109.25
C LEU A 102 7.99 -127.04 110.61
N PRO A 103 7.12 -126.93 111.64
CA PRO A 103 7.28 -127.70 112.87
C PRO A 103 7.00 -129.20 112.61
N PRO A 104 7.71 -130.13 113.27
CA PRO A 104 7.40 -131.55 113.18
C PRO A 104 6.04 -131.86 113.82
N GLY A 105 5.32 -132.83 113.26
CA GLY A 105 3.96 -133.15 113.69
C GLY A 105 3.90 -134.11 114.88
N ASP A 106 3.13 -133.73 115.89
CA ASP A 106 2.56 -134.62 116.90
C ASP A 106 1.04 -134.77 116.67
N ALA A 107 0.46 -135.86 117.17
CA ALA A 107 -0.94 -136.22 116.87
C ALA A 107 -1.96 -135.33 117.61
N VAL A 108 -2.84 -134.67 116.85
CA VAL A 108 -3.89 -133.77 117.35
C VAL A 108 -5.27 -134.46 117.31
N ASP A 109 -6.07 -134.27 118.36
CA ASP A 109 -7.38 -134.92 118.52
C ASP A 109 -8.45 -134.42 117.51
N SER A 110 -9.40 -135.30 117.19
CA SER A 110 -10.40 -135.17 116.12
C SER A 110 -11.32 -133.94 116.25
N LYS A 111 -11.43 -133.35 117.44
CA LYS A 111 -12.20 -132.12 117.67
C LYS A 111 -11.47 -130.86 117.19
N GLU A 112 -10.16 -130.78 117.38
CA GLU A 112 -9.41 -129.56 117.08
C GLU A 112 -9.18 -129.39 115.58
N LEU A 113 -9.08 -130.50 114.83
CA LEU A 113 -9.08 -130.51 113.37
C LEU A 113 -10.35 -129.88 112.77
N LYS A 114 -11.50 -129.97 113.44
CA LYS A 114 -12.75 -129.33 112.97
C LYS A 114 -12.71 -127.82 113.17
N ILE A 115 -12.24 -127.36 114.32
CA ILE A 115 -12.07 -125.92 114.62
C ILE A 115 -11.11 -125.29 113.60
N ARG A 116 -9.96 -125.93 113.36
CA ARG A 116 -8.98 -125.45 112.36
C ARG A 116 -9.52 -125.48 110.92
N LEU A 117 -10.41 -126.41 110.58
CA LEU A 117 -11.09 -126.43 109.29
C LEU A 117 -12.12 -125.30 109.15
N GLU A 118 -12.89 -125.03 110.20
CA GLU A 118 -13.85 -123.92 110.25
C GLU A 118 -13.13 -122.55 110.21
N GLU A 119 -11.98 -122.41 110.87
CA GLU A 119 -11.10 -121.23 110.77
C GLU A 119 -10.54 -121.03 109.35
N GLU A 120 -10.04 -122.09 108.71
CA GLU A 120 -9.53 -122.00 107.32
C GLU A 120 -10.65 -121.74 106.31
N GLU A 121 -11.86 -122.26 106.55
CA GLU A 121 -13.04 -121.90 105.76
C GLU A 121 -13.45 -120.43 105.94
N GLN A 122 -13.33 -119.88 107.15
CA GLN A 122 -13.57 -118.45 107.40
C GLN A 122 -12.51 -117.59 106.72
N ARG A 123 -11.22 -117.90 106.90
CA ARG A 123 -10.10 -117.22 106.21
C ARG A 123 -10.25 -117.26 104.69
N ARG A 124 -10.70 -118.39 104.11
CA ARG A 124 -10.99 -118.48 102.67
C ARG A 124 -12.12 -117.55 102.24
N LYS A 125 -13.21 -117.45 103.00
CA LYS A 125 -14.33 -116.54 102.71
C LYS A 125 -13.90 -115.06 102.84
N GLU A 126 -13.06 -114.73 103.82
CA GLU A 126 -12.44 -113.40 103.96
C GLU A 126 -11.47 -113.07 102.81
N LEU A 127 -10.67 -114.05 102.37
CA LEU A 127 -9.78 -113.92 101.21
C LEU A 127 -10.55 -113.79 99.89
N GLU A 128 -11.65 -114.53 99.70
CA GLU A 128 -12.53 -114.38 98.54
C GLU A 128 -13.22 -113.01 98.51
N LEU A 129 -13.67 -112.51 99.66
CA LEU A 129 -14.24 -111.16 99.78
C LEU A 129 -13.20 -110.07 99.48
N THR A 130 -12.01 -110.13 100.09
CA THR A 130 -10.94 -109.15 99.82
C THR A 130 -10.40 -109.23 98.40
N LEU A 131 -10.40 -110.42 97.77
CA LEU A 131 -10.08 -110.59 96.35
C LEU A 131 -11.16 -109.98 95.45
N ALA A 132 -12.45 -110.16 95.77
CA ALA A 132 -13.55 -109.53 95.04
C ALA A 132 -13.53 -108.00 95.16
N ASP A 133 -13.30 -107.46 96.37
CA ASP A 133 -13.18 -106.02 96.58
C ASP A 133 -11.94 -105.43 95.90
N THR A 134 -10.77 -106.09 95.95
CA THR A 134 -9.57 -105.61 95.23
C THR A 134 -9.71 -105.73 93.71
N GLN A 135 -10.44 -106.71 93.18
CA GLN A 135 -10.80 -106.77 91.75
C GLN A 135 -11.73 -105.62 91.34
N LYS A 136 -12.72 -105.28 92.18
CA LYS A 136 -13.64 -104.16 91.97
C LYS A 136 -12.91 -102.81 92.03
N ASP A 137 -11.98 -102.66 92.97
CA ASP A 137 -11.09 -101.50 93.09
C ASP A 137 -10.16 -101.35 91.88
N LEU A 138 -9.63 -102.46 91.38
CA LEU A 138 -8.82 -102.51 90.16
C LEU A 138 -9.65 -102.14 88.93
N ALA A 139 -10.87 -102.66 88.80
CA ALA A 139 -11.78 -102.30 87.71
C ALA A 139 -12.14 -100.80 87.73
N ALA A 140 -12.43 -100.24 88.91
CA ALA A 140 -12.68 -98.81 89.06
C ALA A 140 -11.45 -97.95 88.68
N LYS A 141 -10.24 -98.38 89.05
CA LYS A 141 -8.98 -97.72 88.65
C LYS A 141 -8.71 -97.82 87.14
N ILE A 142 -9.00 -98.96 86.52
CA ILE A 142 -8.92 -99.15 85.06
C ILE A 142 -9.90 -98.22 84.34
N GLN A 143 -11.14 -98.11 84.82
CA GLN A 143 -12.14 -97.20 84.27
C GLN A 143 -11.72 -95.73 84.41
N LEU A 144 -11.27 -95.30 85.59
CA LEU A 144 -10.77 -93.94 85.81
C LEU A 144 -9.57 -93.60 84.93
N LEU A 145 -8.66 -94.57 84.67
CA LEU A 145 -7.57 -94.38 83.71
C LEU A 145 -8.07 -94.30 82.26
N ALA A 146 -9.11 -95.03 81.89
CA ALA A 146 -9.73 -94.92 80.57
C ALA A 146 -10.41 -93.55 80.38
N ASP A 147 -11.19 -93.09 81.36
CA ASP A 147 -11.87 -91.80 81.35
C ASP A 147 -10.85 -90.63 81.28
N ASN A 148 -9.80 -90.68 82.10
CA ASN A 148 -8.68 -89.71 82.03
C ASN A 148 -7.97 -89.74 80.66
N SER A 149 -7.86 -90.90 80.01
CA SER A 149 -7.26 -91.01 78.67
C SER A 149 -8.14 -90.42 77.56
N ILE A 150 -9.46 -90.34 77.77
CA ILE A 150 -10.40 -89.67 76.88
C ILE A 150 -10.29 -88.16 77.10
N GLU A 151 -10.36 -87.70 78.36
CA GLU A 151 -10.24 -86.27 78.69
C GLU A 151 -8.91 -85.66 78.20
N LEU A 152 -7.80 -86.41 78.29
CA LEU A 152 -6.51 -85.97 77.78
C LEU A 152 -6.50 -85.85 76.25
N ARG A 153 -7.08 -86.81 75.52
CA ARG A 153 -7.22 -86.75 74.04
C ARG A 153 -8.09 -85.59 73.58
N ASP A 154 -9.15 -85.27 74.32
CA ASP A 154 -10.00 -84.12 73.99
C ASP A 154 -9.28 -82.79 74.27
N LYS A 155 -8.50 -82.70 75.36
CA LYS A 155 -7.58 -81.56 75.59
C LYS A 155 -6.49 -81.46 74.51
N GLU A 156 -5.98 -82.56 73.97
CA GLU A 156 -5.05 -82.55 72.83
C GLU A 156 -5.73 -82.03 71.54
N ARG A 157 -6.98 -82.42 71.28
CA ARG A 157 -7.79 -81.92 70.15
C ARG A 157 -8.03 -80.41 70.27
N ASP A 158 -8.45 -79.95 71.45
CA ASP A 158 -8.70 -78.52 71.71
C ASP A 158 -7.41 -77.69 71.52
N ASN A 159 -6.27 -78.19 72.03
CA ASN A 159 -4.97 -77.55 71.78
C ASN A 159 -4.60 -77.52 70.29
N ALA A 160 -4.92 -78.56 69.52
CA ALA A 160 -4.68 -78.56 68.07
C ALA A 160 -5.56 -77.53 67.34
N VAL A 161 -6.84 -77.39 67.74
CA VAL A 161 -7.75 -76.36 67.20
C VAL A 161 -7.25 -74.96 67.55
N LEU A 162 -6.94 -74.68 68.82
CA LEU A 162 -6.41 -73.38 69.26
C LEU A 162 -5.11 -73.02 68.55
N ASN A 163 -4.20 -73.97 68.33
CA ASN A 163 -2.98 -73.70 67.55
C ASN A 163 -3.26 -73.41 66.07
N PHE A 164 -4.27 -74.04 65.46
CA PHE A 164 -4.71 -73.72 64.11
C PHE A 164 -5.33 -72.31 64.02
N GLU A 165 -6.15 -71.91 64.99
CA GLU A 165 -6.74 -70.57 65.08
C GLU A 165 -5.69 -69.48 65.35
N LEU A 166 -4.71 -69.75 66.23
CA LEU A 166 -3.56 -68.86 66.45
C LEU A 166 -2.71 -68.71 65.19
N LYS A 167 -2.54 -69.77 64.39
CA LYS A 167 -1.85 -69.69 63.10
C LYS A 167 -2.65 -68.88 62.07
N ARG A 168 -3.97 -69.07 62.02
CA ARG A 168 -4.89 -68.33 61.12
C ARG A 168 -4.96 -66.85 61.46
N THR A 169 -5.05 -66.50 62.75
CA THR A 169 -5.08 -65.09 63.21
C THR A 169 -3.74 -64.39 62.98
N ARG A 170 -2.60 -65.04 63.24
CA ARG A 170 -1.27 -64.52 62.88
C ARG A 170 -1.15 -64.20 61.39
N HIS A 171 -1.55 -65.12 60.50
CA HIS A 171 -1.49 -64.89 59.06
C HIS A 171 -2.48 -63.79 58.58
N SER A 172 -3.61 -63.62 59.27
CA SER A 172 -4.52 -62.49 59.02
C SER A 172 -3.90 -61.16 59.48
N LEU A 173 -3.22 -61.15 60.62
CA LEU A 173 -2.56 -59.96 61.16
C LEU A 173 -1.38 -59.53 60.29
N GLU A 174 -0.57 -60.48 59.84
CA GLU A 174 0.51 -60.31 58.85
C GLU A 174 0.01 -59.61 57.59
N LYS A 175 -1.06 -60.13 56.97
CA LYS A 175 -1.72 -59.51 55.81
C LYS A 175 -2.27 -58.10 56.08
N THR A 176 -2.80 -57.83 57.27
CA THR A 176 -3.22 -56.46 57.63
C THR A 176 -2.03 -55.52 57.85
N GLY A 177 -0.88 -56.04 58.31
CA GLY A 177 0.37 -55.30 58.40
C GLY A 177 0.91 -54.93 57.02
N GLU A 178 1.00 -55.91 56.11
CA GLU A 178 1.37 -55.68 54.71
C GLU A 178 0.45 -54.65 54.03
N ALA A 179 -0.87 -54.75 54.24
CA ALA A 179 -1.83 -53.77 53.73
C ALA A 179 -1.59 -52.36 54.30
N LEU A 180 -1.34 -52.26 55.61
CA LEU A 180 -1.08 -50.98 56.27
C LEU A 180 0.24 -50.36 55.78
N ASP A 181 1.31 -51.12 55.63
CA ASP A 181 2.58 -50.63 55.07
C ASP A 181 2.48 -50.25 53.58
N ASN A 182 1.60 -50.89 52.81
CA ASN A 182 1.25 -50.40 51.47
C ASN A 182 0.55 -49.03 51.55
N THR A 183 -0.51 -48.88 52.34
CA THR A 183 -1.21 -47.58 52.49
C THR A 183 -0.31 -46.48 53.01
N ARG A 184 0.63 -46.79 53.92
CA ARG A 184 1.65 -45.85 54.43
C ARG A 184 2.62 -45.41 53.32
N ARG A 185 3.09 -46.34 52.50
CA ARG A 185 3.96 -46.03 51.34
C ARG A 185 3.23 -45.18 50.29
N ASP A 186 1.94 -45.41 50.08
CA ASP A 186 1.16 -44.63 49.11
C ASP A 186 0.78 -43.24 49.64
N LEU A 187 0.45 -43.11 50.94
CA LEU A 187 0.22 -41.81 51.58
C LEU A 187 1.47 -40.92 51.54
N LEU A 188 2.67 -41.49 51.73
CA LEU A 188 3.92 -40.74 51.56
C LEU A 188 4.11 -40.23 50.12
N LYS A 189 3.81 -41.04 49.10
CA LYS A 189 3.85 -40.59 47.69
C LYS A 189 2.88 -39.45 47.41
N GLU A 190 1.67 -39.49 47.98
CA GLU A 190 0.71 -38.38 47.82
C GLU A 190 1.12 -37.13 48.60
N GLN A 191 1.79 -37.29 49.75
CA GLN A 191 2.39 -36.16 50.47
C GLN A 191 3.52 -35.50 49.66
N ASP A 192 4.41 -36.29 49.06
CA ASP A 192 5.47 -35.80 48.17
C ASP A 192 4.89 -35.08 46.93
N ARG A 193 3.86 -35.69 46.31
CA ARG A 193 3.11 -35.08 45.19
C ARG A 193 2.47 -33.75 45.60
N HIS A 194 1.84 -33.70 46.77
CA HIS A 194 1.22 -32.48 47.29
C HIS A 194 2.26 -31.37 47.49
N GLY A 195 3.42 -31.68 48.09
CA GLY A 195 4.53 -30.75 48.23
C GLY A 195 5.00 -30.20 46.87
N ILE A 196 5.22 -31.07 45.89
CA ILE A 196 5.60 -30.69 44.51
C ILE A 196 4.52 -29.81 43.85
N THR A 197 3.22 -30.05 44.12
CA THR A 197 2.15 -29.18 43.61
C THR A 197 2.08 -27.82 44.30
N GLN A 198 2.37 -27.74 45.60
CA GLN A 198 2.44 -26.47 46.32
C GLN A 198 3.63 -25.62 45.87
N GLU A 199 4.81 -26.25 45.68
CA GLU A 199 6.00 -25.56 45.13
C GLU A 199 5.73 -25.00 43.72
N LYS A 200 5.09 -25.81 42.85
CA LYS A 200 4.67 -25.35 41.50
C LYS A 200 3.64 -24.24 41.54
N LEU A 201 2.69 -24.28 42.48
CA LEU A 201 1.70 -23.21 42.65
C LEU A 201 2.38 -21.91 43.08
N ALA A 202 3.22 -21.94 44.12
CA ALA A 202 3.97 -20.78 44.60
C ALA A 202 4.88 -20.19 43.51
N ALA A 203 5.55 -21.03 42.71
CA ALA A 203 6.34 -20.59 41.56
C ALA A 203 5.47 -19.94 40.47
N SER A 204 4.27 -20.48 40.21
CA SER A 204 3.31 -19.90 39.26
C SER A 204 2.71 -18.58 39.75
N GLU A 205 2.50 -18.41 41.05
CA GLU A 205 2.02 -17.16 41.65
C GLU A 205 3.11 -16.09 41.61
N ALA A 206 4.34 -16.41 41.98
CA ALA A 206 5.49 -15.50 41.85
C ALA A 206 5.73 -15.08 40.39
N ALA A 207 5.62 -16.00 39.43
CA ALA A 207 5.72 -15.68 38.00
C ALA A 207 4.56 -14.79 37.50
N ARG A 208 3.33 -15.02 37.97
CA ARG A 208 2.17 -14.16 37.67
C ARG A 208 2.38 -12.75 38.22
N ASP A 209 2.84 -12.61 39.45
CA ASP A 209 2.96 -11.31 40.12
C ASP A 209 4.11 -10.48 39.52
N ALA A 210 5.20 -11.14 39.07
CA ALA A 210 6.23 -10.51 38.25
C ALA A 210 5.70 -10.07 36.85
N ALA A 211 4.82 -10.86 36.24
CA ALA A 211 4.15 -10.48 34.99
C ALA A 211 3.20 -9.28 35.18
N VAL A 212 2.47 -9.21 36.29
CA VAL A 212 1.62 -8.06 36.66
C VAL A 212 2.46 -6.81 36.90
N ALA A 213 3.58 -6.91 37.62
CA ALA A 213 4.49 -5.79 37.88
C ALA A 213 5.10 -5.22 36.58
N SER A 214 5.57 -6.09 35.69
CA SER A 214 6.12 -5.67 34.38
C SER A 214 5.06 -5.10 33.44
N ALA A 215 3.83 -5.64 33.44
CA ALA A 215 2.71 -5.06 32.72
C ALA A 215 2.31 -3.66 33.25
N ALA A 216 2.35 -3.45 34.58
CA ALA A 216 2.08 -2.15 35.19
C ALA A 216 3.14 -1.09 34.79
N LEU A 217 4.42 -1.46 34.79
CA LEU A 217 5.50 -0.58 34.30
C LEU A 217 5.31 -0.22 32.81
N SER A 218 5.08 -1.22 31.96
CA SER A 218 4.83 -1.00 30.53
C SER A 218 3.60 -0.11 30.28
N SER A 219 2.55 -0.23 31.10
CA SER A 219 1.38 0.65 31.06
C SER A 219 1.71 2.10 31.45
N ALA A 220 2.55 2.30 32.48
CA ALA A 220 3.00 3.62 32.90
C ALA A 220 3.86 4.31 31.81
N ASP A 221 4.79 3.58 31.19
CA ASP A 221 5.60 4.07 30.07
C ASP A 221 4.73 4.41 28.85
N ALA A 222 3.73 3.58 28.52
CA ALA A 222 2.78 3.86 27.46
C ALA A 222 1.92 5.11 27.73
N VAL A 223 1.58 5.39 29.00
CA VAL A 223 0.90 6.63 29.40
C VAL A 223 1.84 7.84 29.31
N LYS A 224 3.12 7.70 29.67
CA LYS A 224 4.15 8.75 29.52
C LYS A 224 4.36 9.11 28.04
N ALA A 225 4.59 8.11 27.19
CA ALA A 225 4.76 8.29 25.74
C ALA A 225 3.53 8.95 25.08
N ARG A 226 2.30 8.60 25.51
CA ARG A 226 1.07 9.26 25.04
C ARG A 226 0.98 10.74 25.43
N ARG A 227 1.49 11.13 26.61
CA ARG A 227 1.55 12.54 27.02
C ARG A 227 2.58 13.32 26.19
N GLU A 228 3.76 12.74 26.00
CA GLU A 228 4.84 13.32 25.19
C GLU A 228 4.40 13.52 23.72
N LEU A 229 3.78 12.50 23.12
CA LEU A 229 3.22 12.59 21.77
C LEU A 229 2.10 13.65 21.66
N GLY A 230 1.29 13.83 22.72
CA GLY A 230 0.27 14.89 22.79
C GLY A 230 0.85 16.31 22.88
N VAL A 231 2.05 16.48 23.44
CA VAL A 231 2.78 17.76 23.43
C VAL A 231 3.32 18.03 22.02
N VAL A 232 4.04 17.07 21.42
CA VAL A 232 4.60 17.19 20.07
C VAL A 232 3.50 17.44 19.03
N GLN A 233 2.33 16.81 19.15
CA GLN A 233 1.20 17.05 18.27
C GLN A 233 0.65 18.48 18.38
N LYS A 234 0.73 19.10 19.56
CA LYS A 234 0.34 20.51 19.75
C LYS A 234 1.40 21.45 19.15
N GLU A 235 2.67 21.21 19.43
CA GLU A 235 3.80 21.99 18.89
C GLU A 235 3.77 21.99 17.35
N LEU A 236 3.54 20.85 16.73
CA LEU A 236 3.39 20.72 15.27
C LEU A 236 2.20 21.53 14.71
N LEU A 237 1.09 21.65 15.44
CA LEU A 237 -0.05 22.49 15.03
C LEU A 237 0.28 23.98 15.13
N ASP A 238 0.96 24.40 16.20
CA ASP A 238 1.40 25.78 16.40
C ASP A 238 2.49 26.18 15.37
N GLU A 239 3.41 25.27 15.01
CA GLU A 239 4.36 25.45 13.89
C GLU A 239 3.66 25.50 12.53
N THR A 240 2.72 24.59 12.24
CA THR A 240 1.95 24.58 10.99
C THR A 240 1.20 25.89 10.80
N ARG A 241 0.62 26.42 11.89
CA ARG A 241 0.00 27.74 11.91
C ARG A 241 1.01 28.84 11.60
N SER A 242 2.15 28.88 12.29
CA SER A 242 3.24 29.84 12.04
C SER A 242 3.72 29.81 10.58
N HIS A 243 3.85 28.62 10.00
CA HIS A 243 4.21 28.45 8.58
C HIS A 243 3.10 28.99 7.64
N SER A 244 1.82 28.81 7.97
CA SER A 244 0.72 29.39 7.20
C SER A 244 0.69 30.93 7.27
N GLU A 245 0.94 31.51 8.45
CA GLU A 245 0.97 32.96 8.66
C GLU A 245 2.18 33.61 7.96
N THR A 246 3.37 32.99 8.03
CA THR A 246 4.56 33.45 7.29
C THR A 246 4.41 33.31 5.78
N LYS A 247 3.82 32.22 5.29
CA LYS A 247 3.49 32.05 3.85
C LYS A 247 2.47 33.09 3.36
N SER A 248 1.49 33.46 4.17
CA SER A 248 0.55 34.54 3.85
C SER A 248 1.22 35.91 3.80
N ARG A 249 2.20 36.18 4.68
CA ARG A 249 3.00 37.42 4.65
C ARG A 249 3.91 37.48 3.42
N LEU A 250 4.51 36.36 3.03
CA LEU A 250 5.33 36.27 1.81
C LEU A 250 4.49 36.59 0.57
N ALA A 251 3.32 35.98 0.42
CA ALA A 251 2.43 36.23 -0.71
C ALA A 251 1.95 37.70 -0.77
N ALA A 252 1.69 38.33 0.38
CA ALA A 252 1.36 39.76 0.42
C ALA A 252 2.53 40.64 -0.05
N ALA A 253 3.76 40.35 0.41
CA ALA A 253 4.96 41.07 0.00
C ALA A 253 5.30 40.86 -1.51
N GLU A 254 5.00 39.69 -2.07
CA GLU A 254 5.13 39.44 -3.51
C GLU A 254 4.12 40.27 -4.33
N VAL A 255 2.87 40.39 -3.88
CA VAL A 255 1.86 41.26 -4.51
C VAL A 255 2.28 42.73 -4.44
N GLU A 256 2.75 43.19 -3.28
CA GLU A 256 3.25 44.57 -3.09
C GLU A 256 4.46 44.87 -3.97
N LYS A 257 5.44 43.96 -4.02
CA LYS A 257 6.61 44.03 -4.93
C LYS A 257 6.18 44.13 -6.40
N ASN A 258 5.21 43.33 -6.83
CA ASN A 258 4.73 43.32 -8.20
C ASN A 258 3.97 44.62 -8.55
N ALA A 259 3.19 45.17 -7.61
CA ALA A 259 2.55 46.47 -7.76
C ALA A 259 3.59 47.61 -7.85
N ALA A 260 4.61 47.59 -7.00
CA ALA A 260 5.72 48.55 -7.04
C ALA A 260 6.50 48.47 -8.36
N ALA A 261 6.77 47.27 -8.87
CA ALA A 261 7.43 47.06 -10.17
C ALA A 261 6.59 47.61 -11.33
N ALA A 262 5.29 47.34 -11.36
CA ALA A 262 4.38 47.89 -12.37
C ALA A 262 4.30 49.43 -12.30
N SER A 263 4.28 50.00 -11.08
CA SER A 263 4.32 51.45 -10.88
C SER A 263 5.63 52.07 -11.35
N ALA A 264 6.77 51.40 -11.16
CA ALA A 264 8.08 51.84 -11.63
C ALA A 264 8.17 51.78 -13.18
N GLU A 265 7.62 50.74 -13.81
CA GLU A 265 7.56 50.63 -15.27
C GLU A 265 6.65 51.72 -15.88
N ALA A 266 5.49 51.99 -15.27
CA ALA A 266 4.60 53.07 -15.67
C ALA A 266 5.26 54.45 -15.54
N ALA A 267 5.97 54.70 -14.43
CA ALA A 267 6.74 55.92 -14.24
C ALA A 267 7.87 56.06 -15.29
N GLY A 268 8.60 54.97 -15.59
CA GLY A 268 9.62 54.95 -16.64
C GLY A 268 9.08 55.27 -18.02
N LYS A 269 7.92 54.71 -18.38
CA LYS A 269 7.19 55.01 -19.63
C LYS A 269 6.74 56.47 -19.70
N ALA A 270 6.19 57.02 -18.62
CA ALA A 270 5.79 58.43 -18.55
C ALA A 270 6.98 59.39 -18.68
N LEU A 271 8.11 59.07 -18.03
CA LEU A 271 9.34 59.87 -18.09
C LEU A 271 9.98 59.81 -19.49
N ALA A 272 9.95 58.65 -20.15
CA ALA A 272 10.37 58.53 -21.55
C ALA A 272 9.49 59.38 -22.50
N ALA A 273 8.17 59.36 -22.33
CA ALA A 273 7.25 60.19 -23.12
C ALA A 273 7.51 61.70 -22.89
N ALA A 274 7.63 62.13 -21.63
CA ALA A 274 7.96 63.51 -21.27
C ALA A 274 9.31 63.97 -21.87
N ASN A 275 10.31 63.09 -21.92
CA ASN A 275 11.58 63.40 -22.60
C ASN A 275 11.41 63.57 -24.11
N THR A 276 10.60 62.76 -24.79
CA THR A 276 10.32 62.95 -26.22
C THR A 276 9.55 64.23 -26.52
N GLU A 277 8.62 64.63 -25.64
CA GLU A 277 7.90 65.90 -25.73
C GLU A 277 8.82 67.10 -25.47
N LEU A 278 9.74 67.00 -24.51
CA LEU A 278 10.81 67.98 -24.28
C LEU A 278 11.73 68.15 -25.50
N GLU A 279 12.08 67.05 -26.17
CA GLU A 279 12.95 67.13 -27.35
C GLU A 279 12.21 67.69 -28.57
N ASN A 280 10.94 67.32 -28.78
CA ASN A 280 10.08 67.91 -29.80
C ASN A 280 9.89 69.43 -29.59
N THR A 281 9.63 69.86 -28.35
CA THR A 281 9.48 71.30 -28.03
C THR A 281 10.79 72.08 -28.13
N ARG A 282 11.95 71.47 -27.83
CA ARG A 282 13.28 72.04 -28.14
C ARG A 282 13.44 72.25 -29.65
N GLN A 283 13.17 71.23 -30.46
CA GLN A 283 13.28 71.33 -31.92
C GLN A 283 12.34 72.40 -32.51
N GLN A 284 11.09 72.48 -32.04
CA GLN A 284 10.14 73.53 -32.43
C GLN A 284 10.64 74.92 -32.06
N ARG A 285 11.14 75.12 -30.83
CA ARG A 285 11.73 76.38 -30.36
C ARG A 285 12.92 76.79 -31.22
N ASP A 286 13.79 75.85 -31.56
CA ASP A 286 15.02 76.14 -32.30
C ASP A 286 14.73 76.39 -33.80
N ALA A 287 13.75 75.71 -34.38
CA ALA A 287 13.19 76.05 -35.69
C ALA A 287 12.54 77.46 -35.70
N ALA A 288 11.76 77.81 -34.67
CA ALA A 288 11.17 79.14 -34.54
C ALA A 288 12.24 80.24 -34.36
N ARG A 289 13.35 79.94 -33.64
CA ARG A 289 14.51 80.83 -33.52
C ARG A 289 15.20 81.07 -34.86
N ASN A 290 15.37 80.02 -35.67
CA ASN A 290 15.94 80.14 -37.02
C ASN A 290 15.01 80.93 -37.95
N ALA A 291 13.71 80.65 -37.94
CA ALA A 291 12.72 81.44 -38.70
C ALA A 291 12.71 82.92 -38.27
N GLY A 292 12.93 83.21 -36.98
CA GLY A 292 13.10 84.57 -36.47
C GLY A 292 14.36 85.27 -37.00
N SER A 293 15.49 84.58 -37.10
CA SER A 293 16.72 85.17 -37.66
C SER A 293 16.65 85.34 -39.19
N GLU A 294 15.93 84.47 -39.90
CA GLU A 294 15.56 84.68 -41.30
C GLU A 294 14.64 85.89 -41.47
N ALA A 295 13.60 86.03 -40.65
CA ALA A 295 12.72 87.19 -40.69
C ALA A 295 13.50 88.50 -40.42
N GLN A 296 14.43 88.48 -39.46
CA GLN A 296 15.26 89.64 -39.12
C GLN A 296 16.26 90.01 -40.22
N THR A 297 16.84 89.03 -40.92
CA THR A 297 17.73 89.29 -42.07
C THR A 297 16.96 89.78 -43.31
N ARG A 298 15.78 89.22 -43.59
CA ARG A 298 14.86 89.73 -44.64
C ARG A 298 14.35 91.13 -44.33
N LEU A 299 14.11 91.46 -43.05
CA LEU A 299 13.78 92.82 -42.63
C LEU A 299 14.95 93.79 -42.86
N ALA A 300 16.18 93.36 -42.55
CA ALA A 300 17.38 94.17 -42.77
C ALA A 300 17.66 94.43 -44.26
N SER A 301 17.45 93.44 -45.15
CA SER A 301 17.55 93.66 -46.60
C SER A 301 16.44 94.60 -47.09
N ALA A 302 15.18 94.37 -46.72
CA ALA A 302 14.07 95.25 -47.10
C ALA A 302 14.27 96.70 -46.60
N GLN A 303 14.89 96.92 -45.44
CA GLN A 303 15.29 98.26 -44.96
C GLN A 303 16.44 98.86 -45.78
N SER A 304 17.35 98.06 -46.34
CA SER A 304 18.36 98.53 -47.30
C SER A 304 17.71 98.94 -48.62
N ASP A 305 16.81 98.11 -49.14
CA ASP A 305 16.12 98.32 -50.42
C ASP A 305 15.19 99.54 -50.36
N LEU A 306 14.54 99.77 -49.22
CA LEU A 306 13.74 100.99 -48.99
C LEU A 306 14.65 102.24 -48.93
N ARG A 307 15.87 102.12 -48.40
CA ARG A 307 16.88 103.21 -48.41
C ARG A 307 17.52 103.44 -49.78
N THR A 308 17.56 102.48 -50.70
CA THR A 308 17.94 102.73 -52.10
C THR A 308 16.79 103.42 -52.82
N LEU A 309 15.57 102.87 -52.75
CA LEU A 309 14.38 103.48 -53.35
C LEU A 309 14.15 104.94 -52.89
N GLN A 310 14.39 105.27 -51.62
CA GLN A 310 14.35 106.66 -51.14
C GLN A 310 15.40 107.56 -51.80
N ARG A 311 16.62 107.07 -52.06
CA ARG A 311 17.67 107.81 -52.80
C ARG A 311 17.32 107.94 -54.27
N ASP A 312 16.83 106.88 -54.89
CA ASP A 312 16.50 106.85 -56.32
C ASP A 312 15.31 107.76 -56.63
N LEU A 313 14.28 107.77 -55.76
CA LEU A 313 13.19 108.74 -55.79
C LEU A 313 13.71 110.18 -55.59
N SER A 314 14.61 110.39 -54.62
CA SER A 314 15.23 111.72 -54.39
C SER A 314 16.07 112.20 -55.57
N ASN A 315 16.67 111.30 -56.34
CA ASN A 315 17.40 111.61 -57.57
C ASN A 315 16.40 111.97 -58.69
N SER A 316 15.40 111.10 -58.91
CA SER A 316 14.36 111.31 -59.93
C SER A 316 13.59 112.63 -59.73
N CYS A 317 13.35 113.07 -58.49
CA CYS A 317 12.79 114.40 -58.22
C CYS A 317 13.71 115.55 -58.68
N ARG A 318 15.04 115.43 -58.57
CA ARG A 318 15.98 116.43 -59.12
C ARG A 318 16.03 116.38 -60.65
N ASP A 319 15.94 115.17 -61.23
CA ASP A 319 15.93 115.00 -62.68
C ASP A 319 14.65 115.59 -63.31
N LEU A 320 13.49 115.42 -62.66
CA LEU A 320 12.25 116.09 -63.04
C LEU A 320 12.38 117.62 -62.94
N GLN A 321 12.92 118.14 -61.84
CA GLN A 321 13.15 119.58 -61.69
C GLN A 321 14.15 120.13 -62.73
N SER A 322 15.13 119.33 -63.14
CA SER A 322 16.04 119.65 -64.25
C SER A 322 15.29 119.73 -65.60
N LEU A 323 14.39 118.77 -65.86
CA LEU A 323 13.56 118.74 -67.07
C LEU A 323 12.56 119.91 -67.13
N GLU A 324 11.95 120.31 -66.01
CA GLU A 324 11.06 121.50 -65.94
C GLU A 324 11.83 122.80 -66.26
N ASN A 325 13.04 122.96 -65.73
CA ASN A 325 13.92 124.08 -66.05
C ASN A 325 14.37 124.07 -67.53
N SER A 326 14.54 122.89 -68.12
CA SER A 326 14.81 122.75 -69.56
C SER A 326 13.58 123.11 -70.41
N ASN A 327 12.38 122.65 -70.03
CA ASN A 327 11.16 122.87 -70.80
C ASN A 327 10.74 124.35 -70.80
N SER A 328 10.77 125.03 -69.65
CA SER A 328 10.51 126.47 -69.55
C SER A 328 11.50 127.31 -70.36
N LYS A 329 12.76 126.87 -70.50
CA LYS A 329 13.72 127.47 -71.43
C LYS A 329 13.33 127.26 -72.90
N MET A 330 12.91 126.04 -73.28
CA MET A 330 12.42 125.75 -74.64
C MET A 330 11.16 126.57 -74.99
N GLU A 331 10.23 126.75 -74.07
CA GLU A 331 9.06 127.63 -74.25
C GLU A 331 9.49 129.08 -74.52
N GLY A 332 10.52 129.58 -73.84
CA GLY A 332 11.14 130.89 -74.14
C GLY A 332 11.72 130.97 -75.56
N GLU A 333 12.32 129.90 -76.06
CA GLU A 333 12.85 129.82 -77.43
C GLU A 333 11.74 129.70 -78.48
N VAL A 334 10.68 128.93 -78.23
CA VAL A 334 9.49 128.82 -79.10
C VAL A 334 8.77 130.15 -79.22
N ASN A 335 8.54 130.87 -78.11
CA ASN A 335 7.95 132.21 -78.15
C ASN A 335 8.79 133.21 -78.97
N LYS A 336 10.12 133.09 -78.90
CA LYS A 336 11.06 133.88 -79.70
C LYS A 336 11.08 133.50 -81.19
N LEU A 337 10.69 132.27 -81.54
CA LEU A 337 10.49 131.83 -82.93
C LEU A 337 9.14 132.30 -83.49
N ASN A 338 8.05 132.21 -82.72
CA ASN A 338 6.74 132.74 -83.12
C ASN A 338 6.80 134.25 -83.43
N LEU A 339 7.53 135.02 -82.61
CA LEU A 339 7.81 136.44 -82.85
C LEU A 339 8.62 136.74 -84.12
N LYS A 340 9.32 135.74 -84.70
CA LYS A 340 9.92 135.85 -86.04
C LYS A 340 8.94 135.46 -87.14
N LEU A 341 8.14 134.42 -86.93
CA LEU A 341 7.16 133.93 -87.91
C LEU A 341 6.14 135.03 -88.28
N VAL A 342 5.55 135.69 -87.27
CA VAL A 342 4.60 136.81 -87.47
C VAL A 342 5.22 137.97 -88.28
N LYS A 343 6.53 138.21 -88.14
CA LYS A 343 7.23 139.20 -88.96
C LYS A 343 7.35 138.75 -90.42
N VAL A 344 7.62 137.48 -90.69
CA VAL A 344 7.65 136.93 -92.05
C VAL A 344 6.27 137.01 -92.70
N GLU A 345 5.20 136.65 -91.99
CA GLU A 345 3.82 136.74 -92.47
C GLU A 345 3.44 138.17 -92.90
N SER A 346 3.86 139.19 -92.13
CA SER A 346 3.65 140.60 -92.50
C SER A 346 4.35 141.03 -93.79
N VAL A 347 5.49 140.40 -94.12
CA VAL A 347 6.25 140.64 -95.36
C VAL A 347 5.66 139.86 -96.56
N VAL A 348 4.98 138.75 -96.32
CA VAL A 348 4.22 138.02 -97.37
C VAL A 348 2.96 138.81 -97.75
N ASN A 349 2.15 139.23 -96.77
CA ASN A 349 0.90 139.96 -97.02
C ASN A 349 1.10 141.28 -97.78
N THR A 350 2.26 141.94 -97.61
CA THR A 350 2.60 143.14 -98.39
C THR A 350 2.97 142.78 -99.84
N ARG A 351 3.79 141.74 -100.05
CA ARG A 351 4.14 141.24 -101.39
C ARG A 351 2.94 140.73 -102.20
N GLU A 352 1.93 140.15 -101.55
CA GLU A 352 0.69 139.73 -102.22
C GLU A 352 -0.14 140.91 -102.73
N LYS A 353 -0.13 142.04 -102.02
CA LYS A 353 -0.83 143.27 -102.45
C LYS A 353 -0.19 143.87 -103.70
N ASP A 354 1.15 143.98 -103.73
CA ASP A 354 1.89 144.48 -104.89
C ASP A 354 1.59 143.68 -106.17
N LEU A 355 1.44 142.35 -106.03
CA LEU A 355 1.10 141.42 -107.12
C LEU A 355 -0.36 141.53 -107.60
N ALA A 356 -1.26 142.11 -106.81
CA ALA A 356 -2.64 142.37 -107.24
C ALA A 356 -2.70 143.63 -108.12
N GLU A 357 -2.06 144.72 -107.71
CA GLU A 357 -2.09 146.00 -108.44
C GLU A 357 -1.48 145.86 -109.86
N LEU A 358 -0.38 145.11 -110.00
CA LEU A 358 0.25 144.79 -111.29
C LEU A 358 -0.63 143.96 -112.25
N ARG A 359 -1.61 143.20 -111.75
CA ARG A 359 -2.53 142.41 -112.60
C ARG A 359 -3.60 143.27 -113.24
N ASP A 360 -4.08 144.30 -112.55
CA ASP A 360 -5.13 145.17 -113.05
C ASP A 360 -4.65 146.10 -114.18
N GLU A 361 -3.40 146.60 -114.11
CA GLU A 361 -2.83 147.42 -115.18
C GLU A 361 -2.69 146.63 -116.49
N LEU A 362 -2.22 145.38 -116.42
CA LEU A 362 -2.06 144.49 -117.57
C LEU A 362 -3.39 144.22 -118.30
N ASN A 363 -4.50 144.18 -117.56
CA ASN A 363 -5.83 143.96 -118.14
C ASN A 363 -6.37 145.22 -118.87
N ARG A 364 -6.07 146.43 -118.37
CA ARG A 364 -6.48 147.70 -119.00
C ARG A 364 -5.82 147.90 -120.38
N GLU A 365 -4.54 147.56 -120.50
CA GLU A 365 -3.82 147.62 -121.79
C GLU A 365 -4.41 146.67 -122.83
N ARG A 366 -4.72 145.42 -122.43
CA ARG A 366 -5.30 144.41 -123.34
C ARG A 366 -6.64 144.84 -123.94
N GLN A 367 -7.47 145.58 -123.21
CA GLN A 367 -8.76 146.05 -123.71
C GLN A 367 -8.63 147.14 -124.79
N LYS A 368 -7.70 148.11 -124.64
CA LYS A 368 -7.46 149.16 -125.65
C LYS A 368 -7.10 148.58 -127.02
N LEU A 369 -6.20 147.59 -127.02
CA LEU A 369 -5.62 146.99 -128.23
C LEU A 369 -6.65 146.19 -129.04
N LEU A 370 -7.73 145.70 -128.41
CA LEU A 370 -8.83 145.01 -129.09
C LEU A 370 -9.71 145.97 -129.91
N VAL A 371 -9.97 147.18 -129.40
CA VAL A 371 -10.88 148.17 -130.01
C VAL A 371 -10.30 148.76 -131.30
N GLU A 372 -8.99 149.00 -131.35
CA GLU A 372 -8.32 149.46 -132.58
C GLU A 372 -8.38 148.44 -133.72
N ARG A 373 -8.33 147.14 -133.40
CA ARG A 373 -8.31 146.07 -134.41
C ARG A 373 -9.63 145.96 -135.17
N LEU A 374 -10.76 146.20 -134.50
CA LEU A 374 -12.10 146.16 -135.11
C LEU A 374 -12.32 147.29 -136.12
N LYS A 375 -11.87 148.52 -135.83
CA LYS A 375 -12.12 149.70 -136.67
C LYS A 375 -11.54 149.61 -138.08
N ARG A 376 -10.46 148.84 -138.29
CA ARG A 376 -9.87 148.66 -139.63
C ARG A 376 -10.69 147.70 -140.50
N GLN A 377 -11.33 146.71 -139.89
CA GLN A 377 -12.05 145.64 -140.58
C GLN A 377 -13.40 146.11 -141.20
N ASP A 378 -14.02 147.15 -140.63
CA ASP A 378 -15.25 147.77 -141.15
C ASP A 378 -15.04 148.68 -142.39
N ALA A 379 -13.79 149.04 -142.72
CA ALA A 379 -13.48 149.93 -143.84
C ALA A 379 -13.35 149.18 -145.17
N GLU A 380 -12.70 148.01 -145.16
CA GLU A 380 -12.36 147.24 -146.37
C GLU A 380 -13.56 146.47 -146.96
N THR A 381 -14.60 146.22 -146.17
CA THR A 381 -15.81 145.49 -146.59
C THR A 381 -16.78 146.32 -147.43
N ARG A 382 -16.69 147.65 -147.40
CA ARG A 382 -17.68 148.54 -148.03
C ARG A 382 -17.47 148.80 -149.53
N THR A 383 -16.27 148.57 -150.06
CA THR A 383 -15.96 148.77 -151.49
C THR A 383 -16.22 147.52 -152.33
N ALA A 384 -16.15 146.32 -151.74
CA ALA A 384 -16.36 145.06 -152.46
C ALA A 384 -17.84 144.73 -152.76
N MET A 385 -18.79 145.40 -152.11
CA MET A 385 -20.21 145.01 -152.11
C MET A 385 -21.07 145.57 -153.27
N THR A 386 -20.55 146.46 -154.11
CA THR A 386 -21.35 147.12 -155.17
C THR A 386 -21.07 146.63 -156.60
N GLU A 387 -19.93 145.97 -156.85
CA GLU A 387 -19.56 145.49 -158.20
C GLU A 387 -19.89 144.01 -158.44
N SER A 388 -20.08 143.23 -157.37
CA SER A 388 -20.41 141.80 -157.47
C SER A 388 -21.90 141.55 -157.68
N ALA A 389 -22.34 141.69 -158.94
CA ALA A 389 -23.62 141.30 -159.57
C ALA A 389 -24.72 140.69 -158.66
N TYR A 390 -25.98 141.13 -158.70
CA TYR A 390 -26.86 141.18 -159.90
C TYR A 390 -26.99 139.85 -160.68
N LYS A 391 -26.40 138.74 -160.21
CA LYS A 391 -26.46 137.40 -160.81
C LYS A 391 -26.25 136.31 -159.76
N GLU A 392 -27.16 135.38 -159.49
CA GLU A 392 -28.61 135.35 -159.66
C GLU A 392 -29.19 134.79 -158.33
N LEU A 393 -30.27 135.30 -157.73
CA LEU A 393 -31.67 135.08 -158.13
C LEU A 393 -32.16 133.61 -158.20
N VAL A 394 -31.33 132.58 -157.86
CA VAL A 394 -31.69 131.13 -157.98
C VAL A 394 -31.04 130.19 -156.89
N GLU A 395 -31.79 129.82 -155.80
CA GLU A 395 -31.99 128.47 -155.13
C GLU A 395 -31.01 127.68 -154.12
N HIS A 396 -31.15 127.84 -152.76
CA HIS A 396 -31.44 126.88 -151.57
C HIS A 396 -30.59 125.64 -150.90
N ASN A 397 -30.36 125.59 -149.51
CA ASN A 397 -30.32 124.46 -148.39
C ASN A 397 -29.13 123.46 -147.82
N SER A 398 -29.03 122.97 -146.48
CA SER A 398 -28.17 121.79 -145.79
C SER A 398 -28.14 121.45 -144.16
N LYS A 399 -27.62 120.27 -143.52
CA LYS A 399 -27.39 119.85 -141.99
C LYS A 399 -26.65 118.44 -141.48
N THR A 400 -26.18 118.12 -140.18
CA THR A 400 -25.71 116.74 -139.48
C THR A 400 -25.17 116.64 -137.91
N GLN A 401 -25.05 115.48 -137.09
CA GLN A 401 -24.45 115.28 -135.62
C GLN A 401 -24.25 113.84 -134.79
N GLN A 402 -23.28 113.63 -133.78
CA GLN A 402 -23.03 112.80 -132.42
C GLN A 402 -23.13 111.19 -132.07
N GLU A 403 -22.77 110.38 -130.95
CA GLU A 403 -21.86 110.13 -129.66
C GLU A 403 -22.11 108.69 -128.86
N ASN A 404 -21.65 108.01 -127.69
CA ASN A 404 -20.56 107.75 -126.56
C ASN A 404 -20.94 106.51 -125.49
N THR A 405 -20.41 105.75 -124.39
CA THR A 405 -19.26 105.28 -123.37
C THR A 405 -19.58 103.87 -122.55
N ARG A 406 -19.09 103.08 -121.45
CA ARG A 406 -18.05 102.71 -120.30
C ARG A 406 -18.42 101.32 -119.43
N LEU A 407 -17.92 100.58 -118.32
CA LEU A 407 -16.68 100.04 -117.49
C LEU A 407 -16.90 99.00 -116.18
N VAL A 408 -15.91 98.22 -115.55
CA VAL A 408 -15.69 97.54 -114.09
C VAL A 408 -16.18 96.03 -113.62
N GLN A 409 -15.88 95.11 -112.56
CA GLN A 409 -14.85 94.43 -111.53
C GLN A 409 -15.47 93.16 -110.66
N GLU A 410 -15.06 92.28 -109.62
CA GLU A 410 -13.91 91.59 -108.77
C GLU A 410 -14.42 90.63 -107.48
N ASN A 411 -13.91 89.68 -106.54
CA ASN A 411 -12.75 88.75 -105.97
C ASN A 411 -13.07 87.56 -104.82
N ALA A 412 -12.10 86.69 -104.25
CA ALA A 412 -11.95 85.78 -102.94
C ALA A 412 -12.41 84.21 -102.72
N ARG A 413 -12.17 83.21 -101.73
CA ARG A 413 -11.37 82.75 -100.43
C ARG A 413 -11.34 81.15 -99.97
N ILE A 414 -10.97 80.61 -98.72
CA ILE A 414 -10.69 79.11 -98.22
C ILE A 414 -10.80 78.73 -96.60
N ALA A 415 -10.62 77.61 -95.74
CA ALA A 415 -10.20 76.10 -95.49
C ALA A 415 -10.70 75.47 -94.02
N ALA A 416 -10.49 74.30 -93.22
CA ALA A 416 -9.90 72.86 -92.95
C ALA A 416 -10.47 72.14 -91.57
N GLU A 417 -10.28 70.96 -90.79
CA GLU A 417 -9.61 69.55 -90.51
C GLU A 417 -10.40 68.64 -89.36
N LYS A 418 -10.22 67.48 -88.53
CA LYS A 418 -9.36 66.26 -87.99
C LYS A 418 -10.24 65.20 -87.06
N ALA A 419 -10.07 64.06 -86.21
CA ALA A 419 -9.25 62.85 -85.62
C ALA A 419 -10.16 61.85 -84.65
N SER A 420 -10.00 60.71 -83.81
CA SER A 420 -9.23 59.39 -83.40
C SER A 420 -9.87 58.61 -82.09
N GLU A 421 -9.72 57.39 -81.38
CA GLU A 421 -9.07 55.96 -81.27
C GLU A 421 -9.53 54.94 -80.02
N LYS A 422 -9.13 53.58 -79.88
CA LYS A 422 -9.04 52.50 -78.71
C LYS A 422 -10.24 51.54 -78.13
N ASN A 423 -10.25 50.40 -77.29
CA ASN A 423 -9.44 49.21 -76.66
C ASN A 423 -10.27 48.05 -75.81
N ASN A 424 -9.83 46.78 -75.38
CA ASN A 424 -10.63 45.70 -74.53
C ASN A 424 -10.03 44.54 -73.47
N PRO A 425 -10.29 43.14 -73.37
CA PRO A 425 -10.63 42.23 -72.11
C PRO A 425 -9.94 40.78 -71.72
N ALA A 426 -10.49 39.85 -70.81
CA ALA A 426 -9.93 38.52 -70.19
C ALA A 426 -10.87 37.27 -69.67
N ASP A 427 -10.43 36.19 -68.87
CA ASP A 427 -11.00 34.73 -68.68
C ASP A 427 -10.95 33.87 -67.27
N THR A 428 -11.28 32.51 -67.10
CA THR A 428 -11.36 31.56 -65.84
C THR A 428 -10.89 30.00 -65.94
N PRO A 429 -11.27 28.77 -65.30
CA PRO A 429 -12.43 28.09 -64.53
C PRO A 429 -12.26 27.02 -63.26
N SER A 430 -12.49 25.63 -63.29
CA SER A 430 -12.72 24.58 -62.15
C SER A 430 -12.28 23.05 -62.40
N PRO A 431 -12.61 21.86 -61.71
CA PRO A 431 -13.58 21.42 -60.63
C PRO A 431 -13.25 20.24 -59.59
N GLU A 432 -14.22 19.94 -58.67
CA GLU A 432 -14.66 18.68 -57.94
C GLU A 432 -13.78 17.53 -57.35
N LEU A 433 -14.14 17.03 -56.14
CA LEU A 433 -14.36 15.57 -55.84
C LEU A 433 -14.99 15.23 -54.44
N ALA A 434 -15.91 14.25 -54.45
CA ALA A 434 -16.46 13.35 -53.41
C ALA A 434 -16.31 13.62 -51.89
N ILE A 435 -17.47 13.67 -51.18
CA ILE A 435 -17.58 13.45 -49.73
C ILE A 435 -17.96 11.99 -49.45
N LEU A 436 -17.07 11.21 -48.83
CA LEU A 436 -17.48 10.02 -48.08
C LEU A 436 -17.88 10.43 -46.65
N ALA A 437 -18.91 9.79 -46.10
CA ALA A 437 -19.22 9.94 -44.68
C ALA A 437 -18.04 9.45 -43.81
N PRO A 438 -17.58 10.24 -42.83
CA PRO A 438 -16.44 9.85 -42.01
C PRO A 438 -16.83 8.74 -41.03
N VAL A 439 -16.30 7.53 -41.25
CA VAL A 439 -16.30 6.46 -40.24
C VAL A 439 -15.75 7.04 -38.94
N THR A 440 -16.57 7.04 -37.90
CA THR A 440 -16.28 7.68 -36.62
C THR A 440 -15.11 6.98 -35.91
N VAL A 441 -14.38 7.74 -35.08
CA VAL A 441 -13.25 7.17 -34.34
C VAL A 441 -13.73 6.08 -33.38
N PHE A 442 -14.94 6.22 -32.83
CA PHE A 442 -15.64 5.19 -32.07
C PHE A 442 -15.81 3.87 -32.84
N GLU A 443 -16.29 3.88 -34.09
CA GLU A 443 -16.48 2.63 -34.87
C GLU A 443 -15.15 1.86 -35.03
N ARG A 444 -14.05 2.58 -35.29
CA ARG A 444 -12.69 2.00 -35.39
C ARG A 444 -12.19 1.38 -34.08
N TYR A 445 -12.61 1.94 -32.95
CA TYR A 445 -12.25 1.52 -31.60
C TYR A 445 -13.17 0.42 -31.03
N SER A 446 -14.43 0.37 -31.48
CA SER A 446 -15.48 -0.50 -30.91
C SER A 446 -15.15 -2.00 -30.95
N GLY A 447 -14.46 -2.47 -32.00
CA GLY A 447 -14.02 -3.86 -32.13
C GLY A 447 -12.93 -4.26 -31.13
N SER A 448 -12.27 -3.28 -30.51
CA SER A 448 -11.19 -3.46 -29.52
C SER A 448 -11.68 -3.36 -28.09
N LEU A 449 -12.96 -3.04 -27.91
CA LEU A 449 -13.54 -2.61 -26.65
C LEU A 449 -14.02 -3.81 -25.83
N LEU A 450 -13.63 -3.83 -24.56
CA LEU A 450 -14.08 -4.79 -23.57
C LEU A 450 -14.98 -4.08 -22.55
N ARG A 451 -16.19 -4.60 -22.33
CA ARG A 451 -17.04 -4.22 -21.19
C ARG A 451 -16.51 -4.96 -19.96
N VAL A 452 -16.10 -4.23 -18.94
CA VAL A 452 -15.59 -4.76 -17.68
C VAL A 452 -16.63 -4.53 -16.60
N GLU A 453 -17.16 -5.62 -16.04
CA GLU A 453 -18.09 -5.59 -14.90
C GLU A 453 -17.38 -6.05 -13.63
N ASN A 454 -17.14 -5.09 -12.74
CA ASN A 454 -16.50 -5.29 -11.45
C ASN A 454 -17.55 -5.28 -10.34
N LEU A 455 -17.48 -6.24 -9.42
CA LEU A 455 -18.24 -6.26 -8.17
C LEU A 455 -17.29 -6.56 -7.01
N ILE A 456 -17.06 -5.56 -6.17
CA ILE A 456 -16.28 -5.70 -4.93
C ILE A 456 -17.20 -5.42 -3.75
N THR A 457 -17.18 -6.28 -2.73
CA THR A 457 -18.09 -6.18 -1.57
C THR A 457 -17.31 -6.27 -0.25
N GLU A 458 -17.46 -5.25 0.59
CA GLU A 458 -16.85 -5.15 1.94
C GLU A 458 -17.91 -5.37 3.03
N LYS A 459 -17.60 -6.20 4.03
CA LYS A 459 -18.43 -6.40 5.22
C LYS A 459 -18.30 -5.20 6.16
N LYS A 460 -19.41 -4.77 6.75
CA LYS A 460 -19.44 -3.75 7.81
C LYS A 460 -20.36 -4.21 8.96
N LEU A 461 -20.23 -3.54 10.11
CA LEU A 461 -21.03 -3.77 11.31
C LEU A 461 -22.57 -3.69 11.07
N PHE A 462 -23.00 -2.98 10.03
CA PHE A 462 -24.40 -2.75 9.68
C PHE A 462 -24.75 -3.22 8.25
N GLY A 463 -24.15 -4.32 7.80
CA GLY A 463 -24.43 -4.95 6.50
C GLY A 463 -23.26 -4.89 5.52
N GLU A 464 -23.52 -5.24 4.26
CA GLU A 464 -22.51 -5.26 3.20
C GLU A 464 -22.49 -3.95 2.40
N ARG A 465 -21.29 -3.48 2.04
CA ARG A 465 -21.08 -2.41 1.06
C ARG A 465 -20.52 -2.98 -0.23
N GLY A 466 -21.39 -3.18 -1.22
CA GLY A 466 -21.01 -3.48 -2.59
C GLY A 466 -20.71 -2.22 -3.41
N GLN A 467 -19.73 -2.29 -4.30
CA GLN A 467 -19.57 -1.38 -5.43
C GLN A 467 -19.62 -2.21 -6.72
N LYS A 468 -20.68 -2.05 -7.52
CA LYS A 468 -20.72 -2.53 -8.90
C LYS A 468 -20.35 -1.40 -9.85
N LEU A 469 -19.41 -1.67 -10.75
CA LEU A 469 -19.01 -0.76 -11.83
C LEU A 469 -19.05 -1.51 -13.16
N ALA A 470 -19.64 -0.88 -14.18
CA ALA A 470 -19.51 -1.29 -15.57
C ALA A 470 -18.77 -0.17 -16.31
N SER A 471 -17.58 -0.48 -16.83
CA SER A 471 -16.77 0.48 -17.60
C SER A 471 -16.14 -0.24 -18.79
N PHE A 472 -15.80 0.52 -19.83
CA PHE A 472 -15.36 0.06 -21.13
C PHE A 472 -13.90 0.43 -21.35
N TYR A 473 -13.08 -0.57 -21.67
CA TYR A 473 -11.63 -0.43 -21.79
C TYR A 473 -11.08 -1.18 -23.02
N PRO A 474 -10.04 -0.67 -23.70
CA PRO A 474 -9.45 -1.37 -24.83
C PRO A 474 -8.65 -2.59 -24.38
N ALA A 475 -8.75 -3.67 -25.15
CA ALA A 475 -7.64 -4.57 -25.30
C ALA A 475 -6.54 -3.87 -26.10
N VAL A 476 -5.31 -3.84 -25.58
CA VAL A 476 -4.15 -3.25 -26.24
C VAL A 476 -3.11 -4.32 -26.53
N ASP A 477 -2.57 -4.28 -27.75
CA ASP A 477 -1.54 -5.18 -28.23
C ASP A 477 -0.16 -4.66 -27.80
N PHE A 478 0.42 -5.35 -26.82
CA PHE A 478 1.77 -5.11 -26.32
C PHE A 478 2.75 -6.19 -26.83
N GLY A 479 2.48 -6.74 -28.01
CA GLY A 479 3.29 -7.77 -28.66
C GLY A 479 3.03 -9.15 -28.07
N ASN A 480 3.99 -9.68 -27.30
CA ASN A 480 3.86 -11.01 -26.69
C ASN A 480 2.77 -11.07 -25.62
N ASN A 481 2.38 -9.93 -25.05
CA ASN A 481 1.31 -9.82 -24.06
C ASN A 481 0.14 -9.02 -24.63
N ARG A 482 -1.07 -9.55 -24.49
CA ARG A 482 -2.32 -8.81 -24.77
C ARG A 482 -2.95 -8.45 -23.43
N ILE A 483 -3.11 -7.15 -23.19
CA ILE A 483 -3.47 -6.65 -21.85
C ILE A 483 -4.65 -5.68 -21.99
N MET A 484 -5.68 -5.92 -21.17
CA MET A 484 -6.79 -4.98 -20.99
C MET A 484 -6.33 -3.86 -20.06
N ILE A 485 -6.22 -2.62 -20.56
CA ILE A 485 -5.69 -1.48 -19.79
C ILE A 485 -6.83 -0.71 -19.14
N THR A 486 -6.75 -0.52 -17.82
CA THR A 486 -7.83 0.06 -17.00
C THR A 486 -7.31 1.11 -16.00
N GLY A 487 -8.19 1.99 -15.53
CA GLY A 487 -7.87 3.11 -14.62
C GLY A 487 -7.73 2.69 -13.14
N ALA A 488 -6.65 1.97 -12.82
CA ALA A 488 -6.34 1.30 -11.54
C ALA A 488 -6.95 1.91 -10.27
N SER A 489 -6.37 3.01 -9.77
CA SER A 489 -6.46 3.38 -8.35
C SER A 489 -7.81 3.92 -7.89
N HIS A 490 -8.74 4.21 -8.80
CA HIS A 490 -10.07 4.77 -8.47
C HIS A 490 -11.25 3.80 -8.69
N ARG A 491 -11.16 2.83 -9.62
CA ARG A 491 -12.25 1.87 -9.89
C ARG A 491 -12.15 0.61 -9.05
N PHE A 492 -10.94 0.06 -8.89
CA PHE A 492 -10.73 -1.16 -8.09
C PHE A 492 -10.55 -0.86 -6.61
N ALA A 493 -10.20 0.39 -6.26
CA ALA A 493 -10.04 0.83 -4.88
C ALA A 493 -11.27 1.60 -4.31
N GLY A 494 -12.20 1.99 -5.18
CA GLY A 494 -13.23 3.00 -4.90
C GLY A 494 -12.66 4.43 -4.91
N ASP A 495 -13.55 5.42 -5.00
CA ASP A 495 -13.20 6.83 -5.06
C ASP A 495 -12.40 7.27 -3.82
N TRP A 496 -11.49 8.24 -3.99
CA TRP A 496 -10.61 8.74 -2.93
C TRP A 496 -11.38 9.39 -1.77
N LEU A 497 -12.59 9.89 -2.04
CA LEU A 497 -13.48 10.52 -1.05
C LEU A 497 -14.41 9.53 -0.32
N ASP A 498 -14.73 8.38 -0.93
CA ASP A 498 -15.71 7.41 -0.38
C ASP A 498 -15.29 5.94 -0.59
N ALA A 499 -14.00 5.70 -0.35
CA ALA A 499 -13.32 4.44 -0.55
C ALA A 499 -13.93 3.24 0.20
N LEU A 500 -13.77 2.04 -0.37
CA LEU A 500 -13.76 0.81 0.44
C LEU A 500 -12.53 0.83 1.35
N LYS A 501 -12.67 0.39 2.61
CA LYS A 501 -11.56 0.38 3.58
C LYS A 501 -10.62 -0.81 3.39
N PHE A 502 -11.07 -1.83 2.66
CA PHE A 502 -10.40 -3.10 2.45
C PHE A 502 -10.06 -3.80 3.78
N ILE A 503 -11.03 -3.83 4.69
CA ILE A 503 -10.93 -4.60 5.94
C ILE A 503 -11.33 -6.05 5.61
N ASP A 504 -12.63 -6.35 5.65
CA ASP A 504 -13.19 -7.67 5.38
C ASP A 504 -13.84 -7.68 3.99
N VAL A 505 -13.11 -8.11 2.96
CA VAL A 505 -13.64 -8.18 1.59
C VAL A 505 -14.34 -9.53 1.38
N ASN A 506 -15.67 -9.53 1.39
CA ASN A 506 -16.48 -10.74 1.20
C ASN A 506 -16.43 -11.26 -0.24
N LYS A 507 -16.33 -10.35 -1.22
CA LYS A 507 -16.42 -10.69 -2.65
C LYS A 507 -15.52 -9.83 -3.51
N VAL A 508 -14.81 -10.46 -4.44
CA VAL A 508 -14.18 -9.83 -5.61
C VAL A 508 -14.58 -10.65 -6.83
N GLU A 509 -15.33 -10.02 -7.74
CA GLU A 509 -15.62 -10.54 -9.07
C GLU A 509 -15.23 -9.49 -10.10
N ILE A 510 -14.40 -9.87 -11.06
CA ILE A 510 -14.05 -9.07 -12.24
C ILE A 510 -14.41 -9.92 -13.45
N ASN A 511 -15.30 -9.41 -14.30
CA ASN A 511 -15.73 -10.08 -15.52
C ASN A 511 -15.53 -9.17 -16.72
N PHE A 512 -15.22 -9.75 -17.88
CA PHE A 512 -15.12 -9.03 -19.15
C PHE A 512 -15.97 -9.68 -20.24
N ALA A 513 -16.48 -8.87 -21.17
CA ALA A 513 -17.06 -9.30 -22.44
C ALA A 513 -16.54 -8.39 -23.57
N SER A 514 -16.55 -8.85 -24.82
CA SER A 514 -16.38 -7.95 -25.97
C SER A 514 -17.57 -6.98 -26.05
N PHE A 515 -17.38 -5.75 -26.53
CA PHE A 515 -18.47 -4.79 -26.69
C PHE A 515 -19.66 -5.34 -27.52
N TYR A 516 -19.38 -6.24 -28.47
CA TYR A 516 -20.38 -6.91 -29.31
C TYR A 516 -20.90 -8.24 -28.76
N ASP A 517 -20.47 -8.67 -27.56
CA ASP A 517 -20.87 -9.92 -26.92
C ASP A 517 -21.41 -9.65 -25.51
N ASN A 518 -22.45 -10.38 -25.09
CA ASN A 518 -22.95 -10.32 -23.71
C ASN A 518 -22.42 -11.43 -22.82
N LYS A 519 -21.60 -12.36 -23.36
CA LYS A 519 -20.96 -13.43 -22.60
C LYS A 519 -19.83 -12.89 -21.72
N LEU A 520 -20.19 -12.57 -20.48
CA LEU A 520 -19.22 -12.32 -19.42
C LEU A 520 -18.32 -13.54 -19.19
N THR A 521 -17.02 -13.27 -19.13
CA THR A 521 -15.94 -14.21 -18.83
C THR A 521 -15.22 -13.72 -17.57
N PRO A 522 -15.02 -14.55 -16.53
CA PRO A 522 -14.34 -14.12 -15.31
C PRO A 522 -12.84 -13.90 -15.55
N VAL A 523 -12.26 -12.96 -14.81
CA VAL A 523 -10.80 -12.76 -14.73
C VAL A 523 -10.27 -13.40 -13.45
N SER A 524 -9.42 -14.41 -13.61
CA SER A 524 -8.66 -15.05 -12.53
C SER A 524 -7.19 -14.61 -12.54
N GLY A 525 -6.45 -14.98 -11.50
CA GLY A 525 -5.01 -14.70 -11.36
C GLY A 525 -4.73 -13.34 -10.71
N ASN A 526 -3.81 -12.58 -11.30
CA ASN A 526 -3.34 -11.31 -10.75
C ASN A 526 -3.71 -10.12 -11.65
N MET A 527 -4.27 -9.07 -11.05
CA MET A 527 -4.22 -7.72 -11.62
C MET A 527 -2.79 -7.20 -11.49
N LEU A 528 -2.27 -6.62 -12.57
CA LEU A 528 -0.93 -6.03 -12.63
C LEU A 528 -1.06 -4.50 -12.59
N ILE A 529 -0.49 -3.82 -11.62
CA ILE A 529 -0.39 -2.35 -11.62
C ILE A 529 1.05 -1.93 -11.87
N SER A 530 1.29 -0.99 -12.80
CA SER A 530 2.63 -0.51 -13.09
C SER A 530 3.23 0.26 -11.91
N ARG A 531 4.48 -0.02 -11.53
CA ARG A 531 5.20 0.75 -10.50
C ARG A 531 5.58 2.17 -10.94
N ASN A 532 5.74 2.35 -12.26
CA ASN A 532 6.12 3.60 -12.89
C ASN A 532 4.89 4.44 -13.28
N MET A 533 3.74 3.78 -13.50
CA MET A 533 2.45 4.41 -13.78
C MET A 533 1.35 3.76 -12.93
N PRO A 534 1.28 4.01 -11.61
CA PRO A 534 0.34 3.36 -10.69
C PRO A 534 -1.14 3.65 -11.01
N HIS A 535 -1.40 4.54 -11.96
CA HIS A 535 -2.72 4.85 -12.47
C HIS A 535 -3.25 3.82 -13.48
N ILE A 536 -2.37 2.95 -14.00
CA ILE A 536 -2.63 1.97 -15.05
C ILE A 536 -2.60 0.56 -14.45
N ALA A 537 -3.73 -0.15 -14.59
CA ALA A 537 -3.88 -1.57 -14.26
C ALA A 537 -4.06 -2.39 -15.54
N GLY A 538 -3.42 -3.54 -15.59
CA GLY A 538 -3.46 -4.50 -16.68
C GLY A 538 -3.95 -5.86 -16.20
N PHE A 539 -4.81 -6.49 -17.00
CA PHE A 539 -5.23 -7.88 -16.79
C PHE A 539 -4.66 -8.75 -17.93
N PRO A 540 -3.88 -9.80 -17.60
CA PRO A 540 -3.40 -10.77 -18.60
C PRO A 540 -4.53 -11.74 -18.95
N VAL A 541 -5.30 -11.41 -19.98
CA VAL A 541 -6.53 -12.16 -20.36
C VAL A 541 -6.43 -12.76 -21.77
N GLN A 542 -7.02 -13.94 -21.95
CA GLN A 542 -7.27 -14.47 -23.28
C GLN A 542 -8.44 -13.69 -23.90
N LEU A 543 -8.15 -12.84 -24.89
CA LEU A 543 -9.17 -12.01 -25.54
C LEU A 543 -10.24 -12.86 -26.25
N PRO A 544 -11.52 -12.41 -26.27
CA PRO A 544 -12.54 -13.05 -27.09
C PRO A 544 -12.15 -12.98 -28.58
N LYS A 545 -12.53 -13.98 -29.39
CA LYS A 545 -12.22 -14.01 -30.84
C LYS A 545 -12.80 -12.82 -31.61
N THR A 546 -13.82 -12.16 -31.06
CA THR A 546 -14.47 -10.94 -31.58
C THR A 546 -13.72 -9.66 -31.24
N CYS A 547 -12.72 -9.70 -30.36
CA CYS A 547 -11.97 -8.52 -29.92
C CYS A 547 -10.66 -8.36 -30.70
N GLN A 548 -10.50 -7.23 -31.40
CA GLN A 548 -9.29 -6.87 -32.15
C GLN A 548 -8.48 -5.83 -31.35
N PRO A 549 -7.36 -6.17 -30.70
CA PRO A 549 -6.66 -5.21 -29.84
C PRO A 549 -6.01 -4.05 -30.63
N ILE A 550 -6.06 -2.84 -30.08
CA ILE A 550 -5.40 -1.65 -30.68
C ILE A 550 -3.92 -1.60 -30.35
N LYS A 551 -3.12 -0.97 -31.21
CA LYS A 551 -1.69 -0.72 -30.96
C LYS A 551 -1.49 0.53 -30.09
N PRO A 552 -0.52 0.55 -29.17
CA PRO A 552 -0.07 1.77 -28.52
C PRO A 552 0.72 2.65 -29.49
N LEU A 553 0.68 3.96 -29.26
CA LEU A 553 1.50 4.97 -29.94
C LEU A 553 2.58 5.46 -28.97
N THR A 554 3.85 5.38 -29.34
CA THR A 554 4.96 5.85 -28.49
C THR A 554 5.04 7.38 -28.47
N PHE A 555 5.69 7.94 -27.43
CA PHE A 555 5.97 9.38 -27.35
C PHE A 555 6.73 9.91 -28.57
N SER A 556 7.68 9.13 -29.09
CA SER A 556 8.48 9.46 -30.28
C SER A 556 7.65 9.53 -31.55
N GLU A 557 6.60 8.72 -31.68
CA GLU A 557 5.68 8.75 -32.83
C GLU A 557 4.66 9.88 -32.68
N LEU A 558 4.09 10.07 -31.48
CA LEU A 558 3.20 11.19 -31.18
C LEU A 558 3.88 12.55 -31.42
N ARG A 559 5.16 12.69 -31.02
CA ARG A 559 5.94 13.92 -31.24
C ARG A 559 6.21 14.20 -32.72
N LYS A 560 6.32 13.17 -33.57
CA LYS A 560 6.45 13.32 -35.04
C LYS A 560 5.11 13.65 -35.71
N ARG A 561 4.01 13.08 -35.21
CA ARG A 561 2.65 13.21 -35.76
C ARG A 561 1.95 14.51 -35.38
N GLY A 562 2.26 15.04 -34.19
CA GLY A 562 1.52 16.14 -33.58
C GLY A 562 0.33 15.67 -32.73
N ILE A 563 -0.24 16.61 -31.97
CA ILE A 563 -1.28 16.38 -30.94
C ILE A 563 -2.69 16.80 -31.37
N GLU A 564 -2.89 17.18 -32.63
CA GLU A 564 -4.13 17.81 -33.12
C GLU A 564 -5.26 16.81 -33.38
N GLU A 565 -4.92 15.56 -33.71
CA GLU A 565 -5.86 14.46 -34.02
C GLU A 565 -6.18 13.56 -32.83
N LEU A 566 -6.01 14.06 -31.61
CA LEU A 566 -6.33 13.33 -30.38
C LEU A 566 -7.81 13.44 -30.03
N TYR A 567 -8.35 12.35 -29.49
CA TYR A 567 -9.72 12.22 -29.01
C TYR A 567 -9.76 11.65 -27.59
N LEU A 568 -10.62 12.20 -26.74
CA LEU A 568 -10.93 11.73 -25.40
C LEU A 568 -12.19 10.87 -25.46
N PHE A 569 -12.13 9.67 -24.88
CA PHE A 569 -13.25 8.74 -24.75
C PHE A 569 -13.61 8.51 -23.29
N LYS A 570 -14.91 8.46 -22.98
CA LYS A 570 -15.41 8.14 -21.65
C LYS A 570 -15.40 6.64 -21.40
N CYS A 571 -14.75 6.23 -20.30
CA CYS A 571 -14.75 4.83 -19.90
C CYS A 571 -16.12 4.33 -19.40
N ASP A 572 -17.06 5.20 -19.04
CA ASP A 572 -18.40 4.79 -18.56
C ASP A 572 -19.50 4.86 -19.64
N VAL A 573 -19.25 5.60 -20.72
CA VAL A 573 -20.22 5.87 -21.79
C VAL A 573 -19.45 5.73 -23.11
N PRO A 574 -19.47 4.54 -23.74
CA PRO A 574 -18.44 4.14 -24.70
C PRO A 574 -18.43 4.96 -25.99
N ASP A 575 -19.60 5.50 -26.36
CA ASP A 575 -19.85 6.38 -27.51
C ASP A 575 -19.56 7.87 -27.22
N ALA A 576 -19.42 8.26 -25.95
CA ALA A 576 -19.15 9.65 -25.56
C ALA A 576 -17.67 10.02 -25.78
N GLN A 577 -17.40 10.53 -26.98
CA GLN A 577 -16.09 11.02 -27.45
C GLN A 577 -16.06 12.55 -27.64
N THR A 578 -14.90 13.18 -27.48
CA THR A 578 -14.64 14.56 -27.91
C THR A 578 -13.25 14.70 -28.53
N LYS A 579 -13.12 15.51 -29.58
CA LYS A 579 -11.80 15.93 -30.08
C LYS A 579 -11.07 16.77 -29.02
N LEU A 580 -9.74 16.72 -29.04
CA LEU A 580 -8.86 17.39 -28.07
C LEU A 580 -7.99 18.51 -28.67
N THR A 581 -8.19 18.88 -29.94
CA THR A 581 -7.50 20.00 -30.60
C THR A 581 -7.57 21.28 -29.77
N GLY A 582 -6.45 22.02 -29.66
CA GLY A 582 -6.36 23.28 -28.90
C GLY A 582 -6.38 23.16 -27.36
N ARG A 583 -6.85 22.04 -26.79
CA ARG A 583 -6.93 21.82 -25.33
C ARG A 583 -5.86 20.86 -24.78
N VAL A 584 -4.92 20.40 -25.61
CA VAL A 584 -3.78 19.56 -25.21
C VAL A 584 -2.46 20.33 -25.32
N SER A 585 -1.53 20.04 -24.41
CA SER A 585 -0.10 20.34 -24.55
C SER A 585 0.75 19.11 -24.23
N LEU A 586 1.87 18.96 -24.93
CA LEU A 586 2.86 17.91 -24.68
C LEU A 586 3.76 18.28 -23.49
N SER A 587 4.28 17.29 -22.76
CA SER A 587 5.36 17.53 -21.78
C SER A 587 6.63 18.03 -22.46
N ALA A 588 7.32 18.99 -21.83
CA ALA A 588 8.65 19.42 -22.24
C ALA A 588 9.75 18.47 -21.73
N ASP A 589 9.46 17.70 -20.68
CA ASP A 589 10.35 16.73 -20.07
C ASP A 589 10.33 15.38 -20.83
N PRO A 590 11.47 14.90 -21.37
CA PRO A 590 11.58 13.59 -22.01
C PRO A 590 11.58 12.38 -21.05
N GLU A 591 11.85 12.58 -19.76
CA GLU A 591 11.95 11.51 -18.76
C GLU A 591 10.58 11.18 -18.14
N SER A 592 9.72 12.19 -17.93
CA SER A 592 8.28 12.04 -17.62
C SER A 592 7.36 12.52 -18.77
N PRO A 593 7.37 11.84 -19.94
CA PRO A 593 6.55 12.25 -21.06
C PRO A 593 5.06 11.98 -20.80
N ALA A 594 4.28 13.01 -21.05
CA ALA A 594 2.84 13.05 -20.85
C ALA A 594 2.20 14.00 -21.87
N ILE A 595 0.89 13.90 -22.03
CA ILE A 595 0.08 15.04 -22.47
C ILE A 595 -0.71 15.60 -21.28
N PHE A 596 -0.98 16.90 -21.31
CA PHE A 596 -1.81 17.60 -20.33
C PHE A 596 -3.09 18.07 -21.03
N ILE A 597 -4.25 17.66 -20.54
CA ILE A 597 -5.56 18.05 -21.08
C ILE A 597 -6.14 19.18 -20.22
N ARG A 598 -6.47 20.32 -20.83
CA ARG A 598 -7.20 21.41 -20.20
C ARG A 598 -8.70 21.11 -20.13
N ASN A 599 -9.33 21.42 -18.98
CA ASN A 599 -10.75 21.19 -18.70
C ASN A 599 -11.57 22.48 -18.52
N SER A 600 -10.95 23.65 -18.58
CA SER A 600 -11.63 24.95 -18.56
C SER A 600 -12.55 25.11 -19.78
N GLY A 601 -13.79 25.57 -19.56
CA GLY A 601 -14.76 25.90 -20.62
C GLY A 601 -15.37 24.71 -21.39
N MET A 602 -15.00 23.46 -21.10
CA MET A 602 -15.41 22.30 -21.91
C MET A 602 -16.70 21.63 -21.43
N SER A 603 -17.53 21.21 -22.39
CA SER A 603 -18.70 20.32 -22.16
C SER A 603 -18.26 18.94 -21.67
N ILE A 604 -17.36 18.27 -22.39
CA ILE A 604 -16.77 16.98 -22.01
C ILE A 604 -15.38 17.20 -21.40
N LYS A 605 -15.34 17.23 -20.06
CA LYS A 605 -14.11 17.30 -19.25
C LYS A 605 -13.45 15.92 -19.18
N ALA A 606 -12.12 15.88 -19.25
CA ALA A 606 -11.34 14.68 -18.95
C ALA A 606 -11.42 14.38 -17.44
N ALA A 607 -11.82 13.16 -17.10
CA ALA A 607 -11.84 12.63 -15.76
C ALA A 607 -10.80 11.52 -15.62
N TYR A 608 -10.45 11.15 -14.37
CA TYR A 608 -9.59 10.00 -14.14
C TYR A 608 -10.17 8.76 -14.85
N GLY A 609 -9.33 7.99 -15.55
CA GLY A 609 -9.70 6.72 -16.14
C GLY A 609 -10.33 6.83 -17.54
N ASP A 610 -10.62 8.03 -18.01
CA ASP A 610 -10.89 8.29 -19.42
C ASP A 610 -9.67 7.93 -20.28
N LEU A 611 -9.91 7.72 -21.57
CA LEU A 611 -8.95 7.20 -22.52
C LEU A 611 -8.61 8.24 -23.58
N VAL A 612 -7.36 8.27 -24.05
CA VAL A 612 -6.95 9.09 -25.19
C VAL A 612 -6.51 8.21 -26.34
N LEU A 613 -7.10 8.45 -27.52
CA LEU A 613 -6.82 7.74 -28.77
C LEU A 613 -6.51 8.72 -29.91
N THR A 614 -5.91 8.23 -30.99
CA THR A 614 -5.80 8.97 -32.27
C THR A 614 -7.10 8.85 -33.09
N ALA A 615 -7.27 9.72 -34.10
CA ALA A 615 -8.34 9.60 -35.11
C ALA A 615 -8.32 8.26 -35.88
N GLN A 616 -7.19 7.55 -35.85
CA GLN A 616 -6.94 6.29 -36.53
C GLN A 616 -7.11 5.08 -35.60
N GLY A 617 -7.41 5.29 -34.32
CA GLY A 617 -7.71 4.23 -33.34
C GLY A 617 -6.50 3.71 -32.55
N GLU A 618 -5.35 4.38 -32.58
CA GLU A 618 -4.18 3.97 -31.77
C GLU A 618 -4.31 4.46 -30.32
N PHE A 619 -3.83 3.67 -29.36
CA PHE A 619 -3.87 3.99 -27.93
C PHE A 619 -2.76 4.96 -27.53
N VAL A 620 -3.11 6.09 -26.91
CA VAL A 620 -2.15 7.13 -26.50
C VAL A 620 -1.92 7.14 -24.98
N GLY A 621 -2.97 6.92 -24.17
CA GLY A 621 -2.81 6.79 -22.72
C GLY A 621 -4.14 6.80 -21.94
N ILE A 622 -4.04 6.62 -20.61
CA ILE A 622 -5.16 6.76 -19.66
C ILE A 622 -4.97 8.05 -18.85
N VAL A 623 -6.05 8.80 -18.65
CA VAL A 623 -6.08 10.01 -17.85
C VAL A 623 -5.85 9.68 -16.37
N ALA A 624 -4.74 10.17 -15.80
CA ALA A 624 -4.21 9.72 -14.51
C ALA A 624 -4.61 10.57 -13.29
N GLY A 625 -5.14 11.77 -13.50
CA GLY A 625 -5.58 12.65 -12.41
C GLY A 625 -5.30 14.13 -12.67
N ALA A 626 -5.99 14.99 -11.91
CA ALA A 626 -5.81 16.43 -11.98
C ALA A 626 -4.42 16.82 -11.45
N VAL A 627 -3.76 17.75 -12.12
CA VAL A 627 -2.42 18.23 -11.74
C VAL A 627 -2.46 19.75 -11.68
N LYS A 628 -2.01 20.31 -10.54
CA LYS A 628 -1.64 21.72 -10.46
C LYS A 628 -0.37 21.91 -11.26
N VAL A 629 -0.42 22.76 -12.28
CA VAL A 629 0.75 23.18 -13.05
C VAL A 629 0.98 24.65 -12.72
N ASP A 630 2.19 25.00 -12.28
CA ASP A 630 2.49 26.28 -11.62
C ASP A 630 2.38 27.53 -12.52
N ASN A 631 2.05 27.35 -13.79
CA ASN A 631 1.69 28.44 -14.71
C ASN A 631 0.22 28.85 -14.51
N ALA A 632 0.00 30.09 -14.08
CA ALA A 632 -1.24 30.62 -13.50
C ALA A 632 -2.57 30.47 -14.29
N ASN A 633 -2.54 30.02 -15.55
CA ASN A 633 -3.72 29.76 -16.37
C ASN A 633 -4.15 28.27 -16.44
N ILE A 634 -3.50 27.39 -15.67
CA ILE A 634 -3.65 25.92 -15.78
C ILE A 634 -4.21 25.30 -14.47
N ALA A 635 -5.11 26.01 -13.78
CA ALA A 635 -5.75 25.55 -12.55
C ALA A 635 -6.65 24.29 -12.68
N ASN A 636 -6.92 23.84 -13.92
CA ASN A 636 -7.77 22.69 -14.23
C ASN A 636 -7.21 21.89 -15.43
N ALA A 637 -6.02 21.32 -15.28
CA ALA A 637 -5.47 20.33 -16.22
C ALA A 637 -5.36 18.93 -15.62
N VAL A 638 -5.30 17.94 -16.50
CA VAL A 638 -5.26 16.51 -16.16
C VAL A 638 -4.07 15.88 -16.89
N LYS A 639 -3.19 15.17 -16.16
CA LYS A 639 -2.01 14.52 -16.76
C LYS A 639 -2.41 13.15 -17.34
N VAL A 640 -1.90 12.85 -18.53
CA VAL A 640 -2.02 11.55 -19.20
C VAL A 640 -0.59 11.06 -19.46
N PRO A 641 -0.04 10.18 -18.62
CA PRO A 641 1.24 9.53 -18.88
C PRO A 641 1.18 8.79 -20.22
N LEU A 642 2.19 8.96 -21.05
CA LEU A 642 2.27 8.30 -22.36
C LEU A 642 3.03 6.98 -22.24
N VAL A 643 2.62 5.97 -23.00
CA VAL A 643 3.31 4.68 -23.02
C VAL A 643 4.64 4.82 -23.77
N ASN A 644 5.67 5.16 -23.01
CA ASN A 644 7.00 5.50 -23.53
C ASN A 644 7.75 4.24 -24.01
N ASP A 645 7.70 3.19 -23.18
CA ASP A 645 8.25 1.87 -23.45
C ASP A 645 7.32 0.84 -22.79
N VAL A 646 6.80 -0.07 -23.61
CA VAL A 646 5.84 -1.11 -23.23
C VAL A 646 6.44 -2.12 -22.26
N ALA A 647 7.70 -2.49 -22.42
CA ALA A 647 8.37 -3.44 -21.53
C ALA A 647 8.57 -2.80 -20.15
N LYS A 648 9.10 -1.56 -20.11
CA LYS A 648 9.33 -0.81 -18.86
C LYS A 648 8.06 -0.46 -18.09
N MET A 649 6.89 -0.45 -18.74
CA MET A 649 5.62 -0.28 -18.04
C MET A 649 5.29 -1.51 -17.17
N TRP A 650 5.74 -2.70 -17.56
CA TRP A 650 5.52 -3.98 -16.88
C TRP A 650 6.78 -4.57 -16.23
N GLU A 651 7.83 -3.76 -16.04
CA GLU A 651 8.96 -4.13 -15.19
C GLU A 651 8.53 -4.09 -13.71
N GLN A 652 8.58 -5.25 -13.05
CA GLN A 652 8.22 -5.45 -11.64
C GLN A 652 6.83 -4.89 -11.25
N PRO A 653 5.72 -5.37 -11.85
CA PRO A 653 4.39 -4.85 -11.54
C PRO A 653 3.99 -5.17 -10.10
N TRP A 654 3.14 -4.33 -9.51
CA TRP A 654 2.36 -4.70 -8.34
C TRP A 654 1.35 -5.78 -8.73
N MET A 655 1.57 -7.00 -8.26
CA MET A 655 0.64 -8.11 -8.42
C MET A 655 -0.39 -8.07 -7.28
N ILE A 656 -1.66 -7.93 -7.64
CA ILE A 656 -2.80 -7.98 -6.72
C ILE A 656 -3.63 -9.21 -7.08
N PRO A 657 -3.69 -10.23 -6.19
CA PRO A 657 -4.41 -11.46 -6.47
C PRO A 657 -5.91 -11.20 -6.47
N LEU A 658 -6.60 -11.69 -7.50
CA LEU A 658 -8.04 -11.57 -7.68
C LEU A 658 -8.77 -12.80 -7.13
N ASP A 659 -8.13 -13.97 -7.24
CA ASP A 659 -8.67 -15.22 -6.71
C ASP A 659 -8.60 -15.25 -5.18
N LYS A 660 -9.62 -15.83 -4.54
CA LYS A 660 -9.60 -16.09 -3.11
C LYS A 660 -8.73 -17.30 -2.80
N ASN A 661 -7.75 -17.14 -1.91
CA ASN A 661 -6.98 -18.25 -1.36
C ASN A 661 -7.93 -19.20 -0.57
N PRO A 662 -7.95 -20.52 -0.83
CA PRO A 662 -8.80 -21.48 -0.13
C PRO A 662 -8.66 -21.52 1.41
N GLN A 663 -7.56 -20.97 1.95
CA GLN A 663 -7.31 -20.89 3.40
C GLN A 663 -7.77 -19.58 4.06
N GLU A 664 -8.34 -18.63 3.30
CA GLU A 664 -8.81 -17.35 3.84
C GLU A 664 -10.34 -17.33 3.99
N ASP A 665 -10.87 -16.73 5.07
CA ASP A 665 -12.32 -16.52 5.25
C ASP A 665 -12.86 -15.41 4.33
N PHE A 666 -12.04 -14.39 4.06
CA PHE A 666 -12.33 -13.25 3.19
C PHE A 666 -11.31 -13.19 2.02
N TYR A 667 -11.40 -12.23 1.12
CA TYR A 667 -10.36 -11.93 0.12
C TYR A 667 -9.23 -11.12 0.79
N SER A 668 -8.61 -11.67 1.82
CA SER A 668 -7.65 -10.98 2.68
C SER A 668 -6.34 -10.65 1.95
N SER A 669 -5.86 -11.53 1.07
CA SER A 669 -4.69 -11.28 0.23
C SER A 669 -4.90 -10.11 -0.74
N PHE A 670 -6.07 -10.03 -1.40
CA PHE A 670 -6.47 -8.88 -2.22
C PHE A 670 -6.53 -7.59 -1.37
N ALA A 671 -7.23 -7.64 -0.24
CA ALA A 671 -7.46 -6.50 0.64
C ALA A 671 -6.15 -5.92 1.20
N ASN A 672 -5.22 -6.78 1.64
CA ASN A 672 -3.90 -6.39 2.11
C ASN A 672 -3.06 -5.75 1.00
N LYS A 673 -3.00 -6.37 -0.20
CA LYS A 673 -2.22 -5.82 -1.33
C LYS A 673 -2.81 -4.49 -1.85
N MET A 674 -4.12 -4.33 -1.84
CA MET A 674 -4.78 -3.05 -2.17
C MET A 674 -4.49 -1.95 -1.14
N ARG A 675 -4.41 -2.28 0.16
CA ARG A 675 -3.98 -1.33 1.21
C ARG A 675 -2.51 -0.92 1.06
N GLU A 676 -1.62 -1.88 0.83
CA GLU A 676 -0.18 -1.66 0.63
C GLU A 676 0.11 -0.81 -0.62
N PHE A 677 -0.58 -1.09 -1.73
CA PHE A 677 -0.53 -0.28 -2.94
C PHE A 677 -1.01 1.16 -2.66
N ARG A 678 -2.14 1.32 -1.96
CA ARG A 678 -2.71 2.65 -1.65
C ARG A 678 -1.81 3.50 -0.76
N SER A 679 -1.19 2.94 0.27
CA SER A 679 -0.27 3.72 1.11
C SER A 679 0.96 4.18 0.31
N ASN A 680 1.51 3.31 -0.53
CA ASN A 680 2.66 3.63 -1.40
C ASN A 680 2.34 4.73 -2.43
N VAL A 681 1.17 4.65 -3.09
CA VAL A 681 0.70 5.69 -4.03
C VAL A 681 0.44 6.99 -3.30
N LYS A 682 -0.24 6.95 -2.14
CA LYS A 682 -0.52 8.15 -1.36
C LYS A 682 0.77 8.90 -0.99
N SER A 683 1.81 8.19 -0.52
CA SER A 683 3.12 8.76 -0.18
C SER A 683 3.98 9.20 -1.39
N ARG A 684 3.44 9.23 -2.61
CA ARG A 684 4.13 9.67 -3.84
C ARG A 684 3.43 10.82 -4.57
N TYR A 685 2.22 11.20 -4.14
CA TYR A 685 1.40 12.23 -4.80
C TYR A 685 0.75 13.22 -3.81
N GLU A 686 0.96 13.04 -2.50
CA GLU A 686 0.94 14.12 -1.49
C GLU A 686 2.36 14.67 -1.29
#